data_AF-E8ZE71-F1
#
_entry.id   AF-E8ZE71-F1
#
_cell.length_a   1.000
_cell.length_b   1.000
_cell.length_c   1.000
_cell.angle_alpha   90.00
_cell.angle_beta   90.00
_cell.angle_gamma   90.00
#
_symmetry.space_group_name_H-M   'P 1'
#
loop_
_entity.id
_entity.type
_entity.pdbx_description
1 polymer ?
#
loop_
_entity_poly.entity_id
_entity_poly.type
_entity_poly.pdbx_seq_one_letter_code
_entity_poly.pdbx_strand_id
1 'polypeptide(L)'
;MSITLTYPIRETHENLALKKDQTVVAYYRIPNTPITITDDEKKGKHKITVAQMMKKLQKNKFFEISLIPKDYLLEEKMRDFSDALADDSRELGEELLLYTVDRLTDEMEIPYQFDWVVGVTLRKQNHGATVKDLAYESFNEFTEKIAKGLGYEYELCPTWYEDYKSDEFTIFQAFSVLRAKRLSNEELFYYQRMQYLRYIPHYKKEVLANRAQFNITDTLIKVLKGGFLKLESPYGSSFVTILPVGKFPVQFNGFHLGEFIQRLNFPVELRIKAEFIDTGKIKGRMGRSNTRYRNIMEEAENTDTVQQDEIIMGSISLKDLMKKVGNKEDIIEYGAYLIVSASSVNQLRQRRQVVLNYFDDMGVEISEASQDGPYLFQALLYGENLQKKTRTWTHMVTARGFSELMPFTNTSSGNRIGWYIGRVDNWTGRWDNIAKAIDSSKNIVLYNATVGNKEDIAGKITKNPHIIITGATGQGKSFLAQIIFLSVALQNVKTLYIDPKRELRNHYQEVINSPEFARLYPERKKQIENFNFVTLDSSLPSNHGVLDPIVVLDKEQAVEVAKNMLEFLLQAVDDVTMDQKTAITEAINAIVEKRVAGEKVGFKHVLKVLRDSTSSEIASVGRYLTSIVTNSILELAFSDGTTQGLNYESRVTILEVNNLKLPKDDSTKISDHERNSIALMFALGAFCTHFGERNENEDTIEFFDEAWILMKSAEGKAVIKNMRRIGRSKNNTLALITQSVHDAENDDDTTGFGTIFAFYEKSEREDILKHVNLEVTEGNLEWIDNMISGQCLYYDVYGNLNMISVHNIFEDIDMLLKPMKATVSSSLENKYAS
;
A
#
# COMPACT_ATOMS: atom_id res chain seq x y z
N MET A 1 33.29 -26.14 24.91
CA MET A 1 32.81 -25.14 25.89
C MET A 1 31.30 -25.04 25.73
N SER A 2 30.53 -25.35 26.78
CA SER A 2 29.09 -25.06 26.81
C SER A 2 28.92 -23.56 27.06
N ILE A 3 28.25 -22.85 26.16
CA ILE A 3 27.90 -21.44 26.36
C ILE A 3 26.64 -21.40 27.22
N THR A 4 26.72 -20.75 28.38
CA THR A 4 25.54 -20.41 29.16
C THR A 4 24.95 -19.13 28.57
N LEU A 5 23.88 -19.27 27.78
CA LEU A 5 23.12 -18.14 27.26
C LEU A 5 22.51 -17.36 28.44
N THR A 6 22.68 -16.05 28.46
CA THR A 6 22.24 -15.21 29.58
C THR A 6 21.37 -14.08 29.05
N TYR A 7 20.11 -14.02 29.49
CA TYR A 7 19.24 -12.93 29.07
C TYR A 7 19.71 -11.57 29.66
N PRO A 8 19.88 -10.50 28.87
CA PRO A 8 20.50 -9.24 29.32
C PRO A 8 19.57 -8.34 30.14
N ILE A 9 18.26 -8.41 29.90
CA ILE A 9 17.27 -7.53 30.55
C ILE A 9 16.86 -8.12 31.90
N ARG A 10 16.89 -7.30 32.95
CA ARG A 10 16.49 -7.63 34.32
C ARG A 10 15.03 -7.31 34.57
N GLU A 11 14.52 -6.17 34.10
CA GLU A 11 13.14 -5.75 34.32
C GLU A 11 12.70 -4.75 33.24
N THR A 12 11.40 -4.61 32.99
CA THR A 12 10.84 -3.66 32.03
C THR A 12 9.76 -2.79 32.65
N HIS A 13 9.70 -1.54 32.24
CA HIS A 13 8.62 -0.60 32.59
C HIS A 13 8.25 0.23 31.35
N GLU A 14 7.04 0.01 30.83
CA GLU A 14 6.56 0.57 29.57
C GLU A 14 7.53 0.29 28.40
N ASN A 15 8.12 1.33 27.83
CA ASN A 15 9.11 1.21 26.76
C ASN A 15 10.55 1.07 27.27
N LEU A 16 10.76 1.06 28.59
CA LEU A 16 12.08 1.00 29.22
C LEU A 16 12.44 -0.43 29.60
N ALA A 17 13.69 -0.81 29.34
CA ALA A 17 14.29 -2.07 29.77
C ALA A 17 15.53 -1.79 30.61
N LEU A 18 15.49 -2.21 31.88
CA LEU A 18 16.64 -2.19 32.77
C LEU A 18 17.47 -3.44 32.55
N LYS A 19 18.77 -3.27 32.29
CA LYS A 19 19.70 -4.38 32.08
C LYS A 19 20.36 -4.86 33.37
N LYS A 20 20.92 -6.06 33.34
CA LYS A 20 21.71 -6.65 34.44
C LYS A 20 22.99 -5.86 34.78
N ASP A 21 23.45 -5.02 33.86
CA ASP A 21 24.57 -4.07 34.05
C ASP A 21 24.13 -2.72 34.64
N GLN A 22 22.86 -2.58 35.04
CA GLN A 22 22.22 -1.37 35.58
C GLN A 22 22.06 -0.20 34.60
N THR A 23 22.34 -0.40 33.31
CA THR A 23 22.01 0.60 32.30
C THR A 23 20.61 0.36 31.72
N VAL A 24 19.94 1.44 31.32
CA VAL A 24 18.54 1.42 30.84
C VAL A 24 18.52 1.68 29.34
N VAL A 25 17.66 0.95 28.61
CA VAL A 25 17.41 1.14 27.18
C VAL A 25 15.94 1.48 26.96
N ALA A 26 15.65 2.51 26.17
CA ALA A 26 14.30 2.83 25.72
C ALA A 26 14.06 2.30 24.31
N TYR A 27 12.92 1.64 24.09
CA TYR A 27 12.54 1.07 22.80
C TYR A 27 11.39 1.83 22.13
N TYR A 28 11.52 2.05 20.83
CA TYR A 28 10.52 2.73 20.02
C TYR A 28 10.24 1.94 18.74
N ARG A 29 8.97 1.91 18.32
CA ARG A 29 8.61 1.52 16.95
C ARG A 29 8.66 2.75 16.06
N ILE A 30 9.41 2.67 14.97
CA ILE A 30 9.40 3.69 13.92
C ILE A 30 8.40 3.22 12.85
N PRO A 31 7.29 3.96 12.60
CA PRO A 31 6.40 3.63 11.50
C PRO A 31 7.14 3.63 10.16
N ASN A 32 6.63 2.84 9.21
CA ASN A 32 7.18 2.83 7.86
C ASN A 32 7.11 4.24 7.23
N THR A 33 8.24 4.72 6.73
CA THR A 33 8.26 5.81 5.74
C THR A 33 8.22 5.19 4.35
N PRO A 34 7.07 5.26 3.65
CA PRO A 34 6.94 4.69 2.33
C PRO A 34 7.74 5.51 1.32
N ILE A 35 8.70 4.86 0.66
CA ILE A 35 9.48 5.49 -0.39
C ILE A 35 9.56 4.51 -1.55
N THR A 36 9.15 4.95 -2.74
CA THR A 36 9.23 4.19 -3.97
C THR A 36 10.69 3.85 -4.27
N ILE A 37 10.95 2.64 -4.77
CA ILE A 37 12.31 2.13 -4.97
C ILE A 37 13.16 2.98 -5.94
N THR A 38 12.54 3.82 -6.76
CA THR A 38 13.21 4.71 -7.72
C THR A 38 13.11 6.21 -7.39
N ASP A 39 12.50 6.59 -6.25
CA ASP A 39 12.31 8.00 -5.86
C ASP A 39 13.55 8.56 -5.13
N ASP A 40 14.58 8.90 -5.91
CA ASP A 40 15.86 9.39 -5.37
C ASP A 40 15.74 10.70 -4.58
N GLU A 41 14.79 11.57 -4.92
CA GLU A 41 14.55 12.82 -4.21
C GLU A 41 14.06 12.56 -2.78
N LYS A 42 13.01 11.73 -2.62
CA LYS A 42 12.51 11.37 -1.28
C LYS A 42 13.55 10.57 -0.50
N LYS A 43 14.30 9.68 -1.15
CA LYS A 43 15.42 8.98 -0.50
C LYS A 43 16.46 9.96 0.02
N GLY A 44 16.83 10.97 -0.76
CA GLY A 44 17.74 12.04 -0.34
C GLY A 44 17.25 12.80 0.90
N LYS A 45 15.98 13.23 0.90
CA LYS A 45 15.34 13.91 2.06
C LYS A 45 15.31 13.01 3.31
N HIS A 46 15.00 11.73 3.13
CA HIS A 46 14.97 10.75 4.22
C HIS A 46 16.37 10.55 4.83
N LYS A 47 17.41 10.39 4.01
CA LYS A 47 18.80 10.27 4.49
C LYS A 47 19.22 11.47 5.33
N ILE A 48 18.91 12.69 4.89
CA ILE A 48 19.18 13.92 5.65
C ILE A 48 18.47 13.87 7.01
N THR A 49 17.19 13.50 7.02
CA THR A 49 16.38 13.39 8.24
C THR A 49 16.97 12.38 9.22
N VAL A 50 17.33 11.19 8.74
CA VAL A 50 17.98 10.14 9.54
C VAL A 50 19.33 10.61 10.07
N ALA A 51 20.17 11.21 9.24
CA ALA A 51 21.49 11.69 9.65
C ALA A 51 21.40 12.77 10.74
N GLN A 52 20.45 13.71 10.62
CA GLN A 52 20.20 14.73 11.64
C GLN A 52 19.67 14.11 12.94
N MET A 53 18.78 13.12 12.84
CA MET A 53 18.25 12.42 14.00
C MET A 53 19.35 11.65 14.73
N MET A 54 20.19 10.87 14.02
CA MET A 54 21.27 10.09 14.63
C MET A 54 22.25 10.97 15.39
N LYS A 55 22.59 12.17 14.87
CA LYS A 55 23.45 13.13 15.59
C LYS A 55 22.91 13.50 16.98
N LYS A 56 21.59 13.54 17.17
CA LYS A 56 20.97 13.84 18.47
C LYS A 56 21.22 12.73 19.51
N LEU A 57 21.55 11.52 19.07
CA LEU A 57 21.84 10.36 19.94
C LEU A 57 23.31 10.30 20.41
N GLN A 58 24.16 11.23 19.98
CA GLN A 58 25.60 11.23 20.32
C GLN A 58 25.85 11.09 21.83
N LYS A 59 25.09 11.82 22.66
CA LYS A 59 25.24 11.80 24.13
C LYS A 59 24.88 10.45 24.75
N ASN A 60 23.96 9.71 24.14
CA ASN A 60 23.47 8.41 24.58
C ASN A 60 24.45 7.28 24.29
N LYS A 61 25.44 7.53 23.42
CA LYS A 61 26.52 6.63 22.99
C LYS A 61 26.05 5.38 22.25
N PHE A 62 25.14 4.58 22.80
CA PHE A 62 24.75 3.29 22.24
C PHE A 62 23.32 3.29 21.72
N PHE A 63 23.13 2.71 20.55
CA PHE A 63 21.82 2.48 19.97
C PHE A 63 21.81 1.19 19.14
N GLU A 64 20.63 0.62 18.97
CA GLU A 64 20.39 -0.54 18.14
C GLU A 64 19.17 -0.32 17.25
N ILE A 65 19.21 -0.90 16.05
CA ILE A 65 18.12 -0.84 15.07
C ILE A 65 17.82 -2.27 14.63
N SER A 66 16.54 -2.61 14.56
CA SER A 66 16.07 -3.91 14.06
C SER A 66 15.01 -3.71 12.99
N LEU A 67 15.19 -4.38 11.86
CA LEU A 67 14.13 -4.61 10.86
C LEU A 67 13.63 -6.04 11.04
N ILE A 68 12.41 -6.19 11.54
CA ILE A 68 11.89 -7.47 12.01
C ILE A 68 10.75 -7.92 11.10
N PRO A 69 10.82 -9.12 10.50
CA PRO A 69 9.65 -9.73 9.88
C PRO A 69 8.73 -10.24 11.00
N LYS A 70 7.60 -9.56 11.19
CA LYS A 70 6.55 -9.98 12.12
C LYS A 70 5.41 -10.62 11.36
N ASP A 71 4.61 -11.41 12.08
CA ASP A 71 3.37 -11.97 11.57
C ASP A 71 2.49 -10.87 10.92
N TYR A 72 1.95 -11.18 9.75
CA TYR A 72 1.02 -10.29 9.04
C TYR A 72 -0.33 -10.17 9.76
N LEU A 73 -0.65 -11.11 10.65
CA LEU A 73 -1.93 -11.28 11.33
C LEU A 73 -3.07 -11.46 10.31
N LEU A 74 -2.80 -12.27 9.27
CA LEU A 74 -3.69 -12.40 8.13
C LEU A 74 -5.04 -12.99 8.56
N GLU A 75 -5.02 -14.05 9.38
CA GLU A 75 -6.23 -14.69 9.87
C GLU A 75 -7.07 -13.74 10.74
N GLU A 76 -6.46 -13.03 11.70
CA GLU A 76 -7.19 -12.07 12.53
C GLU A 76 -7.77 -10.94 11.68
N LYS A 77 -7.02 -10.43 10.69
CA LYS A 77 -7.52 -9.41 9.77
C LYS A 77 -8.71 -9.92 8.95
N MET A 78 -8.63 -11.11 8.37
CA MET A 78 -9.72 -11.66 7.56
C MET A 78 -10.96 -11.94 8.40
N ARG A 79 -10.79 -12.43 9.63
CA ARG A 79 -11.88 -12.59 10.59
C ARG A 79 -12.54 -11.26 10.94
N ASP A 80 -11.76 -10.24 11.31
CA ASP A 80 -12.29 -8.91 11.64
C ASP A 80 -12.96 -8.26 10.40
N PHE A 81 -12.48 -8.56 9.19
CA PHE A 81 -13.07 -8.03 7.95
C PHE A 81 -14.40 -8.68 7.57
N SER A 82 -14.69 -9.89 8.06
CA SER A 82 -15.96 -10.57 7.82
C SER A 82 -17.18 -9.79 8.34
N ASP A 83 -16.97 -8.88 9.29
CA ASP A 83 -18.02 -7.96 9.79
C ASP A 83 -18.50 -6.98 8.71
N ALA A 84 -17.70 -6.72 7.66
CA ALA A 84 -18.06 -5.86 6.54
C ALA A 84 -18.90 -6.56 5.46
N LEU A 85 -19.12 -7.87 5.56
CA LEU A 85 -19.86 -8.65 4.55
C LEU A 85 -21.37 -8.37 4.60
N ALA A 86 -22.00 -8.37 3.43
CA ALA A 86 -23.46 -8.28 3.31
C ALA A 86 -24.12 -9.61 3.67
N ASP A 87 -25.32 -9.57 4.27
CA ASP A 87 -26.03 -10.77 4.73
C ASP A 87 -26.37 -11.76 3.60
N ASP A 88 -26.66 -11.25 2.40
CA ASP A 88 -26.97 -12.06 1.21
C ASP A 88 -25.73 -12.70 0.55
N SER A 89 -24.54 -12.24 0.91
CA SER A 89 -23.24 -12.73 0.41
C SER A 89 -22.34 -13.32 1.51
N ARG A 90 -22.80 -13.35 2.76
CA ARG A 90 -21.96 -13.63 3.94
C ARG A 90 -21.31 -15.02 3.88
N GLU A 91 -22.08 -16.04 3.51
CA GLU A 91 -21.61 -17.43 3.39
C GLU A 91 -20.40 -17.53 2.43
N LEU A 92 -20.57 -17.04 1.20
CA LEU A 92 -19.50 -16.98 0.21
C LEU A 92 -18.33 -16.09 0.68
N GLY A 93 -18.64 -14.95 1.29
CA GLY A 93 -17.61 -14.01 1.75
C GLY A 93 -16.71 -14.62 2.83
N GLU A 94 -17.28 -15.29 3.83
CA GLU A 94 -16.53 -15.98 4.89
C GLU A 94 -15.69 -17.13 4.33
N GLU A 95 -16.25 -17.91 3.40
CA GLU A 95 -15.52 -18.98 2.69
C GLU A 95 -14.28 -18.43 1.96
N LEU A 96 -14.43 -17.35 1.20
CA LEU A 96 -13.34 -16.75 0.43
C LEU A 96 -12.30 -16.07 1.32
N LEU A 97 -12.70 -15.47 2.43
CA LEU A 97 -11.79 -14.88 3.41
C LEU A 97 -10.94 -15.96 4.08
N LEU A 98 -11.54 -17.09 4.48
CA LEU A 98 -10.80 -18.25 5.01
C LEU A 98 -9.87 -18.84 3.94
N TYR A 99 -10.36 -19.04 2.72
CA TYR A 99 -9.56 -19.52 1.61
C TYR A 99 -8.37 -18.61 1.30
N THR A 100 -8.52 -17.29 1.48
CA THR A 100 -7.40 -16.33 1.35
C THR A 100 -6.32 -16.60 2.38
N VAL A 101 -6.70 -16.87 3.63
CA VAL A 101 -5.75 -17.22 4.70
C VAL A 101 -5.03 -18.51 4.35
N ASP A 102 -5.76 -19.56 3.98
CA ASP A 102 -5.19 -20.88 3.67
C ASP A 102 -4.23 -20.80 2.49
N ARG A 103 -4.66 -20.23 1.36
CA ARG A 103 -3.83 -20.15 0.14
C ARG A 103 -2.58 -19.31 0.31
N LEU A 104 -2.69 -18.13 0.92
CA LEU A 104 -1.51 -17.28 1.12
C LEU A 104 -0.57 -17.89 2.17
N THR A 105 -1.08 -18.61 3.16
CA THR A 105 -0.25 -19.36 4.11
C THR A 105 0.47 -20.51 3.42
N ASP A 106 -0.20 -21.26 2.56
CA ASP A 106 0.40 -22.33 1.75
C ASP A 106 1.50 -21.80 0.82
N GLU A 107 1.28 -20.66 0.15
CA GLU A 107 2.25 -20.06 -0.78
C GLU A 107 3.48 -19.44 -0.10
N MET A 108 3.36 -19.06 1.18
CA MET A 108 4.35 -18.22 1.87
C MET A 108 4.95 -18.88 3.11
N GLU A 109 4.40 -20.01 3.55
CA GLU A 109 4.56 -20.67 4.86
C GLU A 109 4.11 -19.79 6.05
N ILE A 110 4.59 -18.54 6.11
CA ILE A 110 4.25 -17.57 7.15
C ILE A 110 4.08 -16.20 6.46
N PRO A 111 2.85 -15.68 6.32
CA PRO A 111 2.63 -14.29 5.91
C PRO A 111 3.29 -13.31 6.88
N TYR A 112 4.07 -12.35 6.37
CA TYR A 112 4.79 -11.40 7.21
C TYR A 112 4.76 -9.96 6.66
N GLN A 113 5.06 -9.02 7.55
CA GLN A 113 5.37 -7.63 7.22
C GLN A 113 6.54 -7.14 8.08
N PHE A 114 7.23 -6.11 7.62
CA PHE A 114 8.41 -5.58 8.31
C PHE A 114 8.08 -4.45 9.29
N ASP A 115 8.68 -4.50 10.48
CA ASP A 115 8.66 -3.43 11.47
C ASP A 115 10.07 -2.94 11.80
N TRP A 116 10.22 -1.62 11.98
CA TRP A 116 11.43 -1.02 12.52
C TRP A 116 11.31 -0.79 14.02
N VAL A 117 12.27 -1.33 14.78
CA VAL A 117 12.39 -1.12 16.22
C VAL A 117 13.76 -0.53 16.53
N VAL A 118 13.80 0.53 17.35
CA VAL A 118 15.03 1.20 17.78
C VAL A 118 15.15 1.15 19.29
N GLY A 119 16.30 0.70 19.78
CA GLY A 119 16.67 0.78 21.19
C GLY A 119 17.75 1.84 21.40
N VAL A 120 17.60 2.72 22.38
CA VAL A 120 18.61 3.73 22.72
C VAL A 120 18.93 3.66 24.21
N THR A 121 20.23 3.63 24.54
CA THR A 121 20.66 3.65 25.95
C THR A 121 20.39 5.01 26.57
N LEU A 122 19.72 5.04 27.71
CA LEU A 122 19.37 6.26 28.42
C LEU A 122 20.47 6.67 29.41
N ARG A 123 20.56 7.98 29.62
CA ARG A 123 21.41 8.58 30.66
C ARG A 123 20.59 8.81 31.91
N LYS A 124 21.15 8.44 33.06
CA LYS A 124 20.56 8.73 34.36
C LYS A 124 20.58 10.24 34.62
N GLN A 125 19.48 10.80 35.11
CA GLN A 125 19.47 12.18 35.57
C GLN A 125 20.14 12.32 36.93
N ASN A 126 21.06 13.28 37.03
CA ASN A 126 21.56 13.73 38.32
C ASN A 126 20.62 14.84 38.80
N HIS A 127 19.75 14.53 39.75
CA HIS A 127 18.82 15.49 40.37
C HIS A 127 19.59 16.54 41.18
N GLY A 128 20.19 17.54 40.52
CA GLY A 128 20.81 18.69 41.19
C GLY A 128 21.85 18.34 42.26
N ALA A 129 22.55 17.21 42.09
CA ALA A 129 23.51 16.68 43.04
C ALA A 129 24.70 17.64 43.24
N THR A 130 24.90 18.09 44.48
CA THR A 130 26.12 18.79 44.89
C THR A 130 27.34 17.89 44.65
N VAL A 131 28.56 18.44 44.57
CA VAL A 131 29.80 17.63 44.41
C VAL A 131 29.92 16.50 45.46
N LYS A 132 29.32 16.69 46.65
CA LYS A 132 29.19 15.66 47.70
C LYS A 132 28.26 14.51 47.33
N ASP A 133 27.15 14.76 46.64
CA ASP A 133 26.16 13.75 46.26
C ASP A 133 26.68 12.90 45.10
N LEU A 134 27.39 13.51 44.15
CA LEU A 134 28.16 12.81 43.10
C LEU A 134 29.25 11.90 43.69
N ALA A 135 29.92 12.35 44.75
CA ALA A 135 30.90 11.54 45.47
C ALA A 135 30.23 10.38 46.24
N TYR A 136 29.03 10.58 46.77
CA TYR A 136 28.22 9.55 47.43
C TYR A 136 27.68 8.50 46.45
N GLU A 137 27.20 8.92 45.27
CA GLU A 137 26.76 8.01 44.20
C GLU A 137 27.91 7.17 43.64
N SER A 138 29.09 7.78 43.44
CA SER A 138 30.28 7.02 43.01
C SER A 138 30.86 6.12 44.12
N PHE A 139 30.64 6.46 45.40
CA PHE A 139 30.90 5.54 46.52
C PHE A 139 29.89 4.39 46.56
N ASN A 140 28.62 4.63 46.24
CA ASN A 140 27.60 3.60 46.11
C ASN A 140 27.86 2.67 44.92
N GLU A 141 28.24 3.17 43.73
CA GLU A 141 28.63 2.32 42.59
C GLU A 141 29.87 1.44 42.92
N PHE A 142 30.80 1.96 43.72
CA PHE A 142 31.96 1.20 44.20
C PHE A 142 31.56 0.15 45.25
N THR A 143 30.63 0.49 46.15
CA THR A 143 30.06 -0.41 47.16
C THR A 143 29.18 -1.49 46.51
N GLU A 144 28.47 -1.16 45.44
CA GLU A 144 27.68 -2.09 44.63
C GLU A 144 28.55 -3.13 43.91
N LYS A 145 29.71 -2.71 43.37
CA LYS A 145 30.71 -3.66 42.81
C LYS A 145 31.27 -4.60 43.85
N ILE A 146 31.48 -4.12 45.08
CA ILE A 146 31.96 -4.94 46.21
C ILE A 146 30.87 -5.90 46.71
N ALA A 147 29.62 -5.44 46.82
CA ALA A 147 28.47 -6.26 47.22
C ALA A 147 28.18 -7.39 46.22
N LYS A 148 28.30 -7.12 44.91
CA LYS A 148 28.22 -8.15 43.85
C LYS A 148 29.36 -9.17 43.94
N GLY A 149 30.56 -8.75 44.35
CA GLY A 149 31.70 -9.62 44.60
C GLY A 149 31.55 -10.52 45.85
N LEU A 150 30.63 -10.17 46.76
CA LEU A 150 30.33 -10.88 47.99
C LEU A 150 29.01 -11.67 47.95
N GLY A 151 28.30 -11.67 46.81
CA GLY A 151 27.07 -12.45 46.62
C GLY A 151 25.78 -11.83 47.18
N TYR A 152 25.76 -10.55 47.51
CA TYR A 152 24.54 -9.85 47.94
C TYR A 152 23.76 -9.31 46.73
N GLU A 153 22.48 -9.65 46.63
CA GLU A 153 21.56 -9.05 45.64
C GLU A 153 21.09 -7.68 46.14
N TYR A 154 21.38 -6.63 45.37
CA TYR A 154 20.90 -5.28 45.64
C TYR A 154 19.40 -5.17 45.31
N GLU A 155 18.63 -4.73 46.31
CA GLU A 155 17.19 -4.52 46.21
C GLU A 155 16.91 -3.37 45.23
N LEU A 156 16.19 -3.65 44.15
CA LEU A 156 15.95 -2.66 43.11
C LEU A 156 14.98 -1.61 43.63
N CYS A 157 15.28 -0.32 43.42
CA CYS A 157 14.31 0.73 43.72
C CYS A 157 13.05 0.52 42.83
N PRO A 158 11.84 0.42 43.40
CA PRO A 158 10.61 0.19 42.63
C PRO A 158 10.35 1.28 41.57
N THR A 159 10.95 2.46 41.73
CA THR A 159 10.77 3.63 40.85
C THR A 159 12.03 3.97 40.05
N TRP A 160 12.91 2.99 39.78
CA TRP A 160 14.15 3.19 39.02
C TRP A 160 13.98 3.93 37.70
N TYR A 161 12.81 3.79 37.07
CA TYR A 161 12.48 4.39 35.78
C TYR A 161 12.32 5.91 35.83
N GLU A 162 12.01 6.50 36.99
CA GLU A 162 11.86 7.95 37.16
C GLU A 162 13.16 8.70 36.85
N ASP A 163 14.31 8.12 37.21
CA ASP A 163 15.64 8.69 36.98
C ASP A 163 15.99 8.86 35.49
N TYR A 164 15.23 8.23 34.59
CA TYR A 164 15.51 8.19 33.16
C TYR A 164 14.44 8.90 32.30
N LYS A 165 13.30 9.29 32.88
CA LYS A 165 12.16 9.85 32.13
C LYS A 165 12.51 11.09 31.32
N SER A 166 13.35 11.99 31.83
CA SER A 166 13.70 13.20 31.08
C SER A 166 14.59 12.93 29.87
N ASP A 167 15.51 11.98 29.95
CA ASP A 167 16.37 11.62 28.82
C ASP A 167 15.55 10.84 27.78
N GLU A 168 14.68 9.94 28.24
CA GLU A 168 13.66 9.29 27.41
C GLU A 168 12.81 10.32 26.65
N PHE A 169 12.27 11.32 27.34
CA PHE A 169 11.43 12.36 26.72
C PHE A 169 12.19 13.14 25.66
N THR A 170 13.46 13.48 25.92
CA THR A 170 14.34 14.17 24.97
C THR A 170 14.57 13.33 23.72
N ILE A 171 14.81 12.02 23.89
CA ILE A 171 15.00 11.08 22.78
C ILE A 171 13.70 10.89 21.99
N PHE A 172 12.57 10.71 22.66
CA PHE A 172 11.27 10.60 22.02
C PHE A 172 10.94 11.84 21.17
N GLN A 173 11.21 13.05 21.70
CA GLN A 173 11.08 14.28 20.92
C GLN A 173 12.03 14.31 19.72
N ALA A 174 13.26 13.80 19.85
CA ALA A 174 14.19 13.71 18.73
C ALA A 174 13.69 12.78 17.61
N PHE A 175 13.04 11.67 17.97
CA PHE A 175 12.45 10.72 17.03
C PHE A 175 11.09 11.13 16.46
N SER A 176 10.48 12.23 16.93
CA SER A 176 9.18 12.70 16.45
C SER A 176 9.17 13.00 14.93
N VAL A 177 10.33 13.39 14.37
CA VAL A 177 10.51 13.61 12.92
C VAL A 177 10.30 12.35 12.09
N LEU A 178 10.48 11.17 12.71
CA LEU A 178 10.22 9.85 12.13
C LEU A 178 8.91 9.24 12.67
N ARG A 179 8.05 10.06 13.30
CA ARG A 179 6.75 9.65 13.85
C ARG A 179 6.82 8.46 14.82
N ALA A 180 7.92 8.34 15.56
CA ALA A 180 8.14 7.23 16.47
C ALA A 180 7.03 7.07 17.51
N LYS A 181 6.77 5.82 17.89
CA LYS A 181 5.84 5.44 18.94
C LYS A 181 6.59 4.69 20.03
N ARG A 182 6.34 5.04 21.29
CA ARG A 182 6.80 4.25 22.44
C ARG A 182 6.18 2.87 22.36
N LEU A 183 6.97 1.83 22.64
CA LEU A 183 6.42 0.51 22.80
C LEU A 183 5.64 0.43 24.11
N SER A 184 4.45 -0.16 24.07
CA SER A 184 3.79 -0.61 25.30
C SER A 184 4.56 -1.76 25.95
N ASN A 185 4.29 -2.04 27.23
CA ASN A 185 4.82 -3.24 27.91
C ASN A 185 4.54 -4.53 27.12
N GLU A 186 3.36 -4.63 26.50
CA GLU A 186 2.97 -5.80 25.71
C GLU A 186 3.78 -5.91 24.42
N GLU A 187 3.92 -4.80 23.70
CA GLU A 187 4.72 -4.77 22.47
C GLU A 187 6.19 -5.06 22.78
N LEU A 188 6.77 -4.45 23.83
CA LEU A 188 8.15 -4.70 24.23
C LEU A 188 8.36 -6.15 24.65
N PHE A 189 7.44 -6.74 25.43
CA PHE A 189 7.48 -8.18 25.74
C PHE A 189 7.44 -9.03 24.46
N TYR A 190 6.52 -8.73 23.55
CA TYR A 190 6.37 -9.48 22.30
C TYR A 190 7.64 -9.42 21.44
N TYR A 191 8.22 -8.23 21.21
CA TYR A 191 9.48 -8.13 20.45
C TYR A 191 10.65 -8.85 21.14
N GLN A 192 10.72 -8.81 22.48
CA GLN A 192 11.73 -9.59 23.22
C GLN A 192 11.56 -11.09 22.98
N ARG A 193 10.31 -11.60 23.03
CA ARG A 193 9.98 -13.01 22.78
C ARG A 193 10.21 -13.43 21.33
N MET A 194 9.94 -12.55 20.36
CA MET A 194 10.16 -12.79 18.93
C MET A 194 11.62 -13.16 18.59
N GLN A 195 12.60 -12.69 19.37
CA GLN A 195 14.01 -13.10 19.20
C GLN A 195 14.21 -14.62 19.41
N TYR A 196 13.30 -15.27 20.13
CA TYR A 196 13.30 -16.71 20.42
C TYR A 196 12.24 -17.50 19.65
N LEU A 197 11.36 -16.83 18.89
CA LEU A 197 10.29 -17.41 18.07
C LEU A 197 10.46 -17.08 16.58
N ARG A 198 11.71 -16.86 16.14
CA ARG A 198 12.01 -16.53 14.74
C ARG A 198 11.49 -17.61 13.80
N TYR A 199 10.61 -17.23 12.88
CA TYR A 199 10.02 -18.14 11.88
C TYR A 199 9.33 -19.36 12.50
N ILE A 200 8.68 -19.18 13.64
CA ILE A 200 7.77 -20.15 14.26
C ILE A 200 6.37 -19.53 14.19
N PRO A 201 5.39 -20.15 13.50
CA PRO A 201 4.02 -19.66 13.48
C PRO A 201 3.43 -19.62 14.91
N HIS A 202 2.75 -18.55 15.28
CA HIS A 202 2.10 -18.42 16.59
C HIS A 202 1.08 -17.29 16.60
N TYR A 203 0.01 -17.45 17.37
CA TYR A 203 -0.91 -16.34 17.61
C TYR A 203 -0.30 -15.34 18.60
N LYS A 204 -0.30 -14.07 18.23
CA LYS A 204 0.19 -12.99 19.11
C LYS A 204 -0.52 -12.99 20.46
N LYS A 205 -1.84 -13.27 20.48
CA LYS A 205 -2.65 -13.32 21.71
C LYS A 205 -2.19 -14.43 22.66
N GLU A 206 -1.81 -15.60 22.13
CA GLU A 206 -1.31 -16.71 22.95
C GLU A 206 0.03 -16.37 23.59
N VAL A 207 0.95 -15.78 22.82
CA VAL A 207 2.25 -15.33 23.35
C VAL A 207 2.08 -14.28 24.44
N LEU A 208 1.12 -13.37 24.29
CA LEU A 208 0.81 -12.33 25.27
C LEU A 208 0.00 -12.82 26.48
N ALA A 209 -0.55 -14.02 26.48
CA ALA A 209 -1.33 -14.54 27.60
C ALA A 209 -0.46 -14.83 28.83
N ASN A 210 0.82 -15.18 28.64
CA ASN A 210 1.74 -15.53 29.72
C ASN A 210 3.01 -14.65 29.72
N ARG A 211 2.88 -13.43 30.24
CA ARG A 211 3.92 -12.37 30.20
C ARG A 211 5.00 -12.45 31.28
N ALA A 212 5.12 -13.57 31.98
CA ALA A 212 6.21 -13.72 32.96
C ALA A 212 7.57 -13.67 32.24
N GLN A 213 8.53 -12.93 32.80
CA GLN A 213 9.82 -12.66 32.15
C GLN A 213 10.60 -13.93 31.80
N PHE A 214 10.49 -14.98 32.61
CA PHE A 214 11.13 -16.27 32.32
C PHE A 214 10.61 -16.94 31.03
N ASN A 215 9.39 -16.61 30.60
CA ASN A 215 8.82 -17.13 29.35
C ASN A 215 9.43 -16.49 28.10
N ILE A 216 10.11 -15.34 28.23
CA ILE A 216 10.81 -14.72 27.09
C ILE A 216 11.81 -15.71 26.49
N THR A 217 12.52 -16.42 27.37
CA THR A 217 13.58 -17.37 27.01
C THR A 217 13.10 -18.81 26.91
N ASP A 218 11.80 -19.07 26.93
CA ASP A 218 11.22 -20.43 26.85
C ASP A 218 11.32 -21.02 25.44
N THR A 219 12.55 -21.22 24.99
CA THR A 219 12.90 -21.83 23.70
C THR A 219 14.21 -22.59 23.90
N LEU A 220 14.19 -23.88 23.58
CA LEU A 220 15.40 -24.70 23.54
C LEU A 220 16.21 -24.36 22.28
N ILE A 221 17.48 -24.00 22.47
CA ILE A 221 18.40 -23.66 21.38
C ILE A 221 19.44 -24.78 21.24
N LYS A 222 19.43 -25.48 20.10
CA LYS A 222 20.40 -26.53 19.78
C LYS A 222 21.35 -26.05 18.68
N VAL A 223 22.63 -26.36 18.82
CA VAL A 223 23.64 -26.08 17.79
C VAL A 223 23.80 -27.31 16.90
N LEU A 224 23.58 -27.15 15.60
CA LEU A 224 23.71 -28.21 14.62
C LEU A 224 25.06 -28.16 13.89
N LYS A 225 25.37 -29.22 13.13
CA LYS A 225 26.54 -29.23 12.24
C LYS A 225 26.46 -28.05 11.25
N GLY A 226 27.58 -27.35 11.09
CA GLY A 226 27.67 -26.17 10.24
C GLY A 226 27.25 -24.86 10.90
N GLY A 227 27.05 -24.83 12.23
CA GLY A 227 26.80 -23.58 12.97
C GLY A 227 25.36 -23.12 13.04
N PHE A 228 24.45 -23.84 12.38
CA PHE A 228 23.03 -23.53 12.39
C PHE A 228 22.45 -23.71 13.80
N LEU A 229 21.52 -22.84 14.16
CA LEU A 229 20.76 -22.94 15.40
C LEU A 229 19.41 -23.57 15.08
N LYS A 230 18.96 -24.51 15.91
CA LYS A 230 17.58 -24.99 15.94
C LYS A 230 16.90 -24.38 17.16
N LEU A 231 15.81 -23.67 16.93
CA LEU A 231 14.93 -23.16 17.97
C LEU A 231 13.77 -24.14 18.12
N GLU A 232 13.48 -24.60 19.33
CA GLU A 232 12.35 -25.46 19.66
C GLU A 232 11.56 -24.83 20.81
N SER A 233 10.27 -24.59 20.57
CA SER A 233 9.33 -24.02 21.53
C SER A 233 8.02 -24.82 21.52
N PRO A 234 7.09 -24.59 22.46
CA PRO A 234 5.77 -25.21 22.42
C PRO A 234 4.97 -24.91 21.13
N TYR A 235 5.24 -23.78 20.47
CA TYR A 235 4.58 -23.38 19.22
C TYR A 235 5.14 -24.08 17.98
N GLY A 236 6.32 -24.71 18.08
CA GLY A 236 6.98 -25.35 16.95
C GLY A 236 8.49 -25.15 16.95
N SER A 237 9.11 -25.45 15.81
CA SER A 237 10.55 -25.36 15.64
C SER A 237 10.96 -24.68 14.35
N SER A 238 12.09 -23.98 14.39
CA SER A 238 12.69 -23.34 13.22
C SER A 238 14.21 -23.47 13.24
N PHE A 239 14.82 -23.15 12.11
CA PHE A 239 16.27 -23.16 11.94
C PHE A 239 16.75 -21.76 11.59
N VAL A 240 17.86 -21.33 12.18
CA VAL A 240 18.39 -19.97 12.08
C VAL A 240 19.88 -19.98 11.76
N THR A 241 20.30 -19.07 10.88
CA THR A 241 21.71 -18.69 10.68
C THR A 241 21.85 -17.18 10.81
N ILE A 242 23.01 -16.73 11.30
CA ILE A 242 23.33 -15.31 11.48
C ILE A 242 24.54 -15.01 10.62
N LEU A 243 24.41 -14.03 9.73
CA LEU A 243 25.40 -13.68 8.73
C LEU A 243 25.84 -12.21 8.95
N PRO A 244 26.98 -11.96 9.60
CA PRO A 244 27.53 -10.62 9.73
C PRO A 244 27.92 -10.03 8.37
N VAL A 245 27.61 -8.76 8.14
CA VAL A 245 28.12 -8.02 6.99
C VAL A 245 29.57 -7.64 7.27
N GLY A 246 30.50 -8.33 6.64
CA GLY A 246 31.93 -8.23 6.92
C GLY A 246 32.59 -7.03 6.26
N LYS A 247 32.29 -6.77 4.99
CA LYS A 247 32.90 -5.69 4.21
C LYS A 247 31.89 -5.10 3.23
N PHE A 248 31.78 -3.78 3.22
CA PHE A 248 31.11 -3.05 2.14
C PHE A 248 32.13 -2.61 1.07
N PRO A 249 31.68 -2.32 -0.16
CA PRO A 249 32.48 -1.59 -1.13
C PRO A 249 33.06 -0.30 -0.53
N VAL A 250 34.26 0.09 -0.97
CA VAL A 250 34.98 1.27 -0.43
C VAL A 250 34.12 2.54 -0.54
N GLN A 251 33.36 2.68 -1.62
CA GLN A 251 32.29 3.66 -1.75
C GLN A 251 30.95 2.95 -1.70
N PHE A 252 30.19 3.17 -0.64
CA PHE A 252 28.85 2.59 -0.46
C PHE A 252 27.76 3.67 -0.40
N ASN A 253 28.05 4.89 -0.91
CA ASN A 253 27.02 5.92 -1.04
C ASN A 253 25.87 5.38 -1.88
N GLY A 254 24.63 5.52 -1.41
CA GLY A 254 23.48 4.92 -2.07
C GLY A 254 23.29 3.42 -1.82
N PHE A 255 24.04 2.80 -0.90
CA PHE A 255 23.86 1.38 -0.57
C PHE A 255 22.71 1.18 0.44
N HIS A 256 21.49 1.02 -0.08
CA HIS A 256 20.25 0.97 0.71
C HIS A 256 20.02 -0.41 1.34
N LEU A 257 20.91 -0.85 2.25
CA LEU A 257 20.83 -2.16 2.91
C LEU A 257 19.44 -2.47 3.48
N GLY A 258 18.77 -1.49 4.10
CA GLY A 258 17.43 -1.63 4.62
C GLY A 258 16.39 -2.01 3.55
N GLU A 259 16.50 -1.47 2.34
CA GLU A 259 15.62 -1.81 1.21
C GLU A 259 15.96 -3.17 0.62
N PHE A 260 17.25 -3.44 0.39
CA PHE A 260 17.73 -4.68 -0.26
C PHE A 260 17.25 -5.94 0.45
N ILE A 261 17.28 -5.94 1.78
CA ILE A 261 16.81 -7.07 2.61
C ILE A 261 15.32 -7.34 2.39
N GLN A 262 14.52 -6.31 2.12
CA GLN A 262 13.08 -6.43 1.91
C GLN A 262 12.72 -6.86 0.49
N ARG A 263 13.68 -6.89 -0.45
CA ARG A 263 13.48 -7.38 -1.82
C ARG A 263 13.56 -8.91 -1.93
N LEU A 264 14.10 -9.58 -0.91
CA LEU A 264 14.19 -11.03 -0.90
C LEU A 264 12.81 -11.68 -0.76
N ASN A 265 12.59 -12.80 -1.44
CA ASN A 265 11.33 -13.55 -1.46
C ASN A 265 11.13 -14.45 -0.21
N PHE A 266 11.86 -14.18 0.87
CA PHE A 266 11.73 -14.82 2.17
C PHE A 266 12.16 -13.84 3.29
N PRO A 267 11.69 -14.03 4.53
CA PRO A 267 11.98 -13.08 5.59
C PRO A 267 13.45 -13.14 6.03
N VAL A 268 14.11 -11.99 6.00
CA VAL A 268 15.45 -11.77 6.56
C VAL A 268 15.39 -10.60 7.54
N GLU A 269 15.78 -10.84 8.79
CA GLU A 269 15.85 -9.80 9.81
C GLU A 269 17.20 -9.06 9.69
N LEU A 270 17.17 -7.73 9.78
CA LEU A 270 18.38 -6.90 9.92
C LEU A 270 18.54 -6.49 11.37
N ARG A 271 19.70 -6.80 11.97
CA ARG A 271 20.10 -6.25 13.27
C ARG A 271 21.31 -5.34 13.09
N ILE A 272 21.20 -4.12 13.58
CA ILE A 272 22.32 -3.18 13.69
C ILE A 272 22.59 -2.89 15.16
N LYS A 273 23.83 -3.09 15.58
CA LYS A 273 24.35 -2.66 16.88
C LYS A 273 25.35 -1.55 16.64
N ALA A 274 25.16 -0.39 17.27
CA ALA A 274 25.96 0.79 16.98
C ALA A 274 26.35 1.57 18.24
N GLU A 275 27.50 2.25 18.16
CA GLU A 275 27.97 3.17 19.18
C GLU A 275 28.64 4.42 18.58
N PHE A 276 28.51 5.56 19.26
CA PHE A 276 29.33 6.74 19.02
C PHE A 276 30.69 6.58 19.69
N ILE A 277 31.75 6.61 18.88
CA ILE A 277 33.12 6.38 19.34
C ILE A 277 33.83 7.69 19.69
N ASP A 278 34.63 7.65 20.76
CA ASP A 278 35.47 8.78 21.14
C ASP A 278 36.62 8.97 20.13
N THR A 279 36.63 10.13 19.48
CA THR A 279 37.63 10.54 18.48
C THR A 279 39.07 10.34 18.95
N GLY A 280 39.36 10.45 20.25
CA GLY A 280 40.70 10.24 20.81
C GLY A 280 41.22 8.83 20.62
N LYS A 281 40.35 7.81 20.70
CA LYS A 281 40.75 6.38 20.63
C LYS A 281 41.07 5.91 19.21
N ILE A 282 40.58 6.60 18.19
CA ILE A 282 40.68 6.15 16.79
C ILE A 282 41.90 6.74 16.08
N LYS A 283 42.41 7.89 16.53
CA LYS A 283 43.60 8.56 15.96
C LYS A 283 44.80 7.62 15.82
N GLY A 284 45.08 6.81 16.84
CA GLY A 284 46.18 5.83 16.80
C GLY A 284 45.94 4.65 15.83
N ARG A 285 44.68 4.24 15.60
CA ARG A 285 44.34 3.20 14.62
C ARG A 285 44.47 3.74 13.19
N MET A 286 43.94 4.93 12.93
CA MET A 286 44.06 5.59 11.61
C MET A 286 45.50 5.92 11.26
N GLY A 287 46.30 6.42 12.22
CA GLY A 287 47.72 6.69 11.99
C GLY A 287 48.49 5.45 11.52
N ARG A 288 48.28 4.31 12.17
CA ARG A 288 48.87 3.02 11.76
C ARG A 288 48.40 2.59 10.36
N SER A 289 47.11 2.69 10.07
CA SER A 289 46.58 2.37 8.74
C SER A 289 47.14 3.30 7.66
N ASN A 290 47.31 4.60 7.96
CA ASN A 290 47.85 5.58 7.03
C ASN A 290 49.32 5.30 6.70
N THR A 291 50.12 4.94 7.71
CA THR A 291 51.50 4.47 7.48
C THR A 291 51.52 3.21 6.61
N ARG A 292 50.60 2.27 6.85
CA ARG A 292 50.50 1.05 6.02
C ARG A 292 50.19 1.38 4.55
N TYR A 293 49.17 2.20 4.28
CA TYR A 293 48.84 2.61 2.90
C TYR A 293 50.00 3.36 2.24
N ARG A 294 50.65 4.29 2.97
CA ARG A 294 51.83 5.00 2.45
C ARG A 294 52.95 4.03 2.07
N ASN A 295 53.27 3.06 2.92
CA ASN A 295 54.31 2.06 2.62
C ASN A 295 53.97 1.24 1.37
N ILE A 296 52.70 0.82 1.21
CA ILE A 296 52.25 0.09 0.02
C ILE A 296 52.40 0.94 -1.25
N MET A 297 52.04 2.22 -1.18
CA MET A 297 52.18 3.14 -2.32
C MET A 297 53.66 3.41 -2.66
N GLU A 298 54.53 3.58 -1.65
CA GLU A 298 55.98 3.75 -1.86
C GLU A 298 56.62 2.49 -2.45
N GLU A 299 56.21 1.29 -2.02
CA GLU A 299 56.69 0.03 -2.58
C GLU A 299 56.27 -0.14 -4.05
N ALA A 300 55.05 0.28 -4.39
CA ALA A 300 54.55 0.27 -5.75
C ALA A 300 55.35 1.16 -6.70
N GLU A 301 55.60 2.40 -6.26
CA GLU A 301 56.38 3.40 -7.00
C GLU A 301 57.82 2.91 -7.20
N ASN A 302 58.43 2.30 -6.18
CA ASN A 302 59.77 1.75 -6.27
C ASN A 302 59.89 0.49 -7.15
N THR A 303 58.79 -0.21 -7.40
CA THR A 303 58.75 -1.45 -8.22
C THR A 303 58.17 -1.24 -9.62
N ASP A 304 57.80 0.00 -9.97
CA ASP A 304 57.10 0.36 -11.21
C ASP A 304 55.83 -0.49 -11.44
N THR A 305 55.10 -0.79 -10.36
CA THR A 305 53.88 -1.60 -10.39
C THR A 305 52.64 -0.74 -10.15
N VAL A 306 51.59 -0.97 -10.94
CA VAL A 306 50.30 -0.31 -10.75
C VAL A 306 49.58 -0.94 -9.55
N GLN A 307 49.12 -0.10 -8.62
CA GLN A 307 48.34 -0.55 -7.46
C GLN A 307 46.89 -0.85 -7.82
N GLN A 308 46.29 -1.76 -7.07
CA GLN A 308 44.86 -2.04 -7.17
C GLN A 308 44.05 -0.80 -6.77
N ASP A 309 42.99 -0.51 -7.53
CA ASP A 309 42.09 0.62 -7.26
C ASP A 309 41.55 0.62 -5.83
N GLU A 310 41.31 -0.56 -5.25
CA GLU A 310 40.86 -0.68 -3.87
C GLU A 310 41.84 -0.06 -2.86
N ILE A 311 43.14 -0.21 -3.07
CA ILE A 311 44.19 0.33 -2.20
C ILE A 311 44.24 1.85 -2.32
N ILE A 312 44.13 2.37 -3.56
CA ILE A 312 44.11 3.81 -3.85
C ILE A 312 42.88 4.45 -3.19
N MET A 313 41.70 3.88 -3.44
CA MET A 313 40.43 4.36 -2.89
C MET A 313 40.37 4.22 -1.36
N GLY A 314 40.93 3.15 -0.81
CA GLY A 314 41.07 2.95 0.63
C GLY A 314 41.94 4.02 1.29
N SER A 315 43.06 4.39 0.65
CA SER A 315 43.94 5.49 1.09
C SER A 315 43.22 6.84 1.07
N ILE A 316 42.48 7.15 0.01
CA ILE A 316 41.68 8.39 -0.10
C ILE A 316 40.61 8.44 0.98
N SER A 317 39.85 7.35 1.15
CA SER A 317 38.77 7.24 2.14
C SER A 317 39.30 7.38 3.57
N LEU A 318 40.47 6.81 3.87
CA LEU A 318 41.13 6.95 5.16
C LEU A 318 41.55 8.41 5.42
N LYS A 319 42.13 9.10 4.44
CA LYS A 319 42.51 10.52 4.56
C LYS A 319 41.29 11.40 4.81
N ASP A 320 40.18 11.13 4.13
CA ASP A 320 38.91 11.83 4.36
C ASP A 320 38.37 11.57 5.78
N LEU A 321 38.37 10.31 6.25
CA LEU A 321 38.00 9.98 7.63
C LEU A 321 38.91 10.69 8.65
N MET A 322 40.22 10.75 8.41
CA MET A 322 41.16 11.48 9.26
C MET A 322 40.84 12.98 9.32
N LYS A 323 40.47 13.59 8.18
CA LYS A 323 40.03 15.00 8.11
C LYS A 323 38.76 15.23 8.92
N LYS A 324 37.75 14.36 8.77
CA LYS A 324 36.48 14.41 9.53
C LYS A 324 36.71 14.27 11.04
N VAL A 325 37.56 13.33 11.44
CA VAL A 325 37.95 13.17 12.85
C VAL A 325 38.72 14.39 13.35
N GLY A 326 39.59 14.99 12.52
CA GLY A 326 40.26 16.26 12.81
C GLY A 326 39.29 17.42 13.03
N ASN A 327 38.22 17.46 12.24
CA ASN A 327 37.13 18.43 12.33
C ASN A 327 36.15 18.18 13.49
N LYS A 328 36.41 17.16 14.33
CA LYS A 328 35.54 16.74 15.45
C LYS A 328 34.14 16.32 14.99
N GLU A 329 34.02 15.75 13.80
CA GLU A 329 32.79 15.09 13.39
C GLU A 329 32.55 13.81 14.20
N ASP A 330 31.28 13.57 14.54
CA ASP A 330 30.86 12.36 15.23
C ASP A 330 30.96 11.13 14.34
N ILE A 331 31.61 10.09 14.87
CA ILE A 331 31.79 8.82 14.20
C ILE A 331 30.96 7.75 14.92
N ILE A 332 30.26 6.95 14.12
CA ILE A 332 29.48 5.79 14.53
C ILE A 332 30.29 4.55 14.14
N GLU A 333 30.58 3.69 15.11
CA GLU A 333 30.97 2.31 14.86
C GLU A 333 29.72 1.44 14.91
N TYR A 334 29.45 0.66 13.86
CA TYR A 334 28.29 -0.23 13.82
C TYR A 334 28.64 -1.59 13.24
N GLY A 335 27.93 -2.63 13.68
CA GLY A 335 27.89 -3.93 13.00
C GLY A 335 26.48 -4.19 12.47
N ALA A 336 26.40 -4.73 11.26
CA ALA A 336 25.14 -5.15 10.63
C ALA A 336 25.11 -6.68 10.49
N TYR A 337 23.98 -7.29 10.84
CA TYR A 337 23.82 -8.74 10.91
C TYR A 337 22.51 -9.15 10.26
N LEU A 338 22.59 -10.04 9.27
CA LEU A 338 21.44 -10.62 8.59
C LEU A 338 21.08 -11.91 9.30
N ILE A 339 19.84 -12.04 9.76
CA ILE A 339 19.36 -13.23 10.43
C ILE A 339 18.36 -13.91 9.51
N VAL A 340 18.77 -15.07 8.99
CA VAL A 340 17.98 -15.87 8.04
C VAL A 340 17.39 -17.04 8.79
N SER A 341 16.09 -17.26 8.59
CA SER A 341 15.34 -18.32 9.28
C SER A 341 14.57 -19.17 8.26
N ALA A 342 14.29 -20.42 8.62
CA ALA A 342 13.60 -21.37 7.75
C ALA A 342 12.92 -22.50 8.55
N SER A 343 11.96 -23.18 7.92
CA SER A 343 11.21 -24.31 8.51
C SER A 343 12.03 -25.63 8.48
N SER A 344 13.03 -25.72 7.60
CA SER A 344 13.95 -26.86 7.52
C SER A 344 15.41 -26.45 7.29
N VAL A 345 16.37 -27.31 7.65
CA VAL A 345 17.81 -27.07 7.39
C VAL A 345 18.11 -26.93 5.90
N ASN A 346 17.42 -27.68 5.04
CA ASN A 346 17.62 -27.62 3.58
C ASN A 346 17.19 -26.26 3.03
N GLN A 347 16.01 -25.79 3.43
CA GLN A 347 15.52 -24.47 3.07
C GLN A 347 16.44 -23.37 3.61
N LEU A 348 16.93 -23.49 4.86
CA LEU A 348 17.87 -22.54 5.45
C LEU A 348 19.15 -22.42 4.63
N ARG A 349 19.71 -23.56 4.16
CA ARG A 349 20.90 -23.57 3.30
C ARG A 349 20.66 -22.90 1.96
N GLN A 350 19.51 -23.13 1.34
CA GLN A 350 19.13 -22.48 0.08
C GLN A 350 18.99 -20.96 0.28
N ARG A 351 18.21 -20.52 1.27
CA ARG A 351 18.03 -19.10 1.61
C ARG A 351 19.37 -18.42 1.93
N ARG A 352 20.23 -19.10 2.70
CA ARG A 352 21.60 -18.63 2.97
C ARG A 352 22.38 -18.42 1.69
N GLN A 353 22.36 -19.36 0.75
CA GLN A 353 23.08 -19.23 -0.51
C GLN A 353 22.55 -18.08 -1.36
N VAL A 354 21.23 -17.88 -1.40
CA VAL A 354 20.61 -16.74 -2.09
C VAL A 354 21.12 -15.42 -1.50
N VAL A 355 21.14 -15.29 -0.17
CA VAL A 355 21.68 -14.08 0.50
C VAL A 355 23.15 -13.87 0.16
N LEU A 356 23.98 -14.92 0.20
CA LEU A 356 25.41 -14.80 -0.13
C LEU A 356 25.61 -14.31 -1.57
N ASN A 357 24.96 -14.96 -2.55
CA ASN A 357 25.09 -14.58 -3.96
C ASN A 357 24.58 -13.15 -4.22
N TYR A 358 23.43 -12.81 -3.65
CA TYR A 358 22.80 -11.50 -3.85
C TYR A 358 23.69 -10.33 -3.41
N PHE A 359 24.42 -10.49 -2.30
CA PHE A 359 25.36 -9.48 -1.82
C PHE A 359 26.75 -9.56 -2.47
N ASP A 360 27.19 -10.75 -2.90
CA ASP A 360 28.44 -10.93 -3.65
C ASP A 360 28.39 -10.20 -5.00
N ASP A 361 27.25 -10.26 -5.70
CA ASP A 361 27.01 -9.51 -6.95
C ASP A 361 27.14 -7.98 -6.75
N MET A 362 26.96 -7.49 -5.51
CA MET A 362 27.12 -6.08 -5.14
C MET A 362 28.50 -5.75 -4.55
N GLY A 363 29.43 -6.72 -4.51
CA GLY A 363 30.75 -6.57 -3.91
C GLY A 363 30.73 -6.45 -2.38
N VAL A 364 29.69 -6.98 -1.72
CA VAL A 364 29.55 -6.99 -0.26
C VAL A 364 29.93 -8.35 0.29
N GLU A 365 30.95 -8.39 1.15
CA GLU A 365 31.39 -9.62 1.78
C GLU A 365 30.50 -9.96 2.98
N ILE A 366 29.69 -11.01 2.85
CA ILE A 366 28.88 -11.56 3.94
C ILE A 366 29.65 -12.71 4.60
N SER A 367 29.89 -12.61 5.91
CA SER A 367 30.59 -13.65 6.65
C SER A 367 29.64 -14.78 7.03
N GLU A 368 30.02 -16.03 6.73
CA GLU A 368 29.21 -17.19 7.13
C GLU A 368 29.24 -17.47 8.65
N ALA A 369 30.30 -17.02 9.35
CA ALA A 369 30.48 -17.12 10.81
C ALA A 369 30.05 -18.47 11.43
N SER A 370 30.27 -19.59 10.71
CA SER A 370 29.62 -20.90 10.98
C SER A 370 30.02 -21.58 12.29
N GLN A 371 30.95 -21.02 13.07
CA GLN A 371 31.30 -21.54 14.40
C GLN A 371 30.88 -20.57 15.53
N ASP A 372 30.33 -19.41 15.16
CA ASP A 372 30.03 -18.32 16.07
C ASP A 372 28.53 -18.16 16.35
N GLY A 373 27.68 -18.99 15.73
CA GLY A 373 26.21 -18.90 15.81
C GLY A 373 25.66 -18.65 17.22
N PRO A 374 25.99 -19.46 18.24
CA PRO A 374 25.50 -19.24 19.61
C PRO A 374 26.01 -17.94 20.24
N TYR A 375 27.25 -17.56 19.96
CA TYR A 375 27.84 -16.31 20.46
C TYR A 375 27.19 -15.10 19.81
N LEU A 376 26.94 -15.16 18.51
CA LEU A 376 26.24 -14.12 17.75
C LEU A 376 24.79 -14.00 18.22
N PHE A 377 24.09 -15.12 18.45
CA PHE A 377 22.73 -15.09 19.00
C PHE A 377 22.70 -14.34 20.33
N GLN A 378 23.60 -14.67 21.26
CA GLN A 378 23.73 -13.98 22.55
C GLN A 378 24.05 -12.49 22.38
N ALA A 379 25.05 -12.15 21.57
CA ALA A 379 25.53 -10.78 21.41
C ALA A 379 24.56 -9.85 20.67
N LEU A 380 23.57 -10.42 19.97
CA LEU A 380 22.56 -9.67 19.21
C LEU A 380 21.24 -9.47 19.96
N LEU A 381 21.07 -10.08 21.14
CA LEU A 381 19.88 -9.86 21.98
C LEU A 381 19.67 -8.38 22.29
N TYR A 382 18.42 -7.96 22.40
CA TYR A 382 18.05 -6.62 22.85
C TYR A 382 18.76 -6.22 24.14
N GLY A 383 19.34 -5.02 24.15
CA GLY A 383 20.08 -4.47 25.29
C GLY A 383 21.58 -4.80 25.30
N GLU A 384 22.05 -5.76 24.51
CA GLU A 384 23.48 -6.01 24.35
C GLU A 384 24.17 -4.93 23.51
N ASN A 385 25.36 -4.52 23.94
CA ASN A 385 26.21 -3.57 23.22
C ASN A 385 27.18 -4.31 22.28
N LEU A 386 27.93 -3.57 21.45
CA LEU A 386 29.00 -4.15 20.63
C LEU A 386 30.06 -4.84 21.52
N GLN A 387 30.04 -6.17 21.51
CA GLN A 387 31.00 -7.04 22.20
C GLN A 387 32.28 -7.24 21.38
N LYS A 388 33.32 -7.78 22.02
CA LYS A 388 34.63 -8.04 21.38
C LYS A 388 34.51 -8.92 20.12
N LYS A 389 33.63 -9.93 20.14
CA LYS A 389 33.43 -10.84 19.02
C LYS A 389 32.66 -10.19 17.86
N THR A 390 31.61 -9.42 18.15
CA THR A 390 30.85 -8.65 17.14
C THR A 390 31.69 -7.56 16.47
N ARG A 391 32.69 -7.00 17.18
CA ARG A 391 33.65 -6.01 16.62
C ARG A 391 34.60 -6.57 15.56
N THR A 392 34.53 -7.86 15.26
CA THR A 392 35.22 -8.44 14.10
C THR A 392 34.64 -7.91 12.78
N TRP A 393 33.36 -7.54 12.74
CA TRP A 393 32.65 -7.12 11.53
C TRP A 393 32.06 -5.69 11.65
N THR A 394 32.74 -4.80 12.38
CA THR A 394 32.28 -3.41 12.54
C THR A 394 32.81 -2.48 11.47
N HIS A 395 32.00 -1.48 11.15
CA HIS A 395 32.23 -0.43 10.17
C HIS A 395 32.23 0.92 10.87
N MET A 396 33.01 1.87 10.38
CA MET A 396 33.08 3.23 10.92
C MET A 396 32.58 4.24 9.90
N VAL A 397 31.58 5.03 10.28
CA VAL A 397 30.91 6.00 9.39
C VAL A 397 30.55 7.27 10.15
N THR A 398 30.33 8.37 9.45
CA THR A 398 29.63 9.53 10.04
C THR A 398 28.13 9.24 10.12
N ALA A 399 27.36 10.08 10.83
CA ALA A 399 25.90 9.99 10.80
C ALA A 399 25.30 10.06 9.38
N ARG A 400 25.94 10.81 8.46
CA ARG A 400 25.56 10.86 7.04
C ARG A 400 25.87 9.52 6.35
N GLY A 401 27.05 8.95 6.57
CA GLY A 401 27.39 7.64 6.03
C GLY A 401 26.46 6.54 6.56
N PHE A 402 26.08 6.59 7.84
CA PHE A 402 25.10 5.65 8.41
C PHE A 402 23.73 5.74 7.73
N SER A 403 23.30 6.95 7.36
CA SER A 403 22.02 7.16 6.68
C SER A 403 21.96 6.56 5.27
N GLU A 404 23.11 6.31 4.63
CA GLU A 404 23.15 5.66 3.30
C GLU A 404 22.57 4.24 3.33
N LEU A 405 22.56 3.58 4.50
CA LEU A 405 21.93 2.27 4.71
C LEU A 405 20.40 2.27 4.58
N MET A 406 19.78 3.45 4.48
CA MET A 406 18.32 3.64 4.40
C MET A 406 17.53 2.93 5.52
N PRO A 407 17.84 3.16 6.81
CA PRO A 407 16.99 2.65 7.87
C PRO A 407 15.62 3.36 7.86
N PHE A 408 14.58 2.69 8.36
CA PHE A 408 13.22 3.24 8.53
C PHE A 408 12.40 3.43 7.24
N THR A 409 12.78 2.77 6.16
CA THR A 409 11.95 2.63 4.96
C THR A 409 11.52 1.18 4.77
N ASN A 410 10.31 0.97 4.26
CA ASN A 410 9.83 -0.31 3.75
C ASN A 410 9.08 -0.08 2.45
N THR A 411 9.07 -1.12 1.61
CA THR A 411 8.16 -1.22 0.49
C THR A 411 6.87 -1.85 0.99
N SER A 412 5.73 -1.18 0.81
CA SER A 412 4.40 -1.70 1.14
C SER A 412 3.36 -0.83 0.43
N SER A 413 2.30 -1.44 -0.07
CA SER A 413 1.14 -0.74 -0.63
C SER A 413 -0.16 -1.43 -0.24
N GLY A 414 -1.24 -0.67 -0.21
CA GLY A 414 -2.59 -1.16 0.05
C GLY A 414 -3.09 -0.87 1.45
N ASN A 415 -4.32 -1.32 1.70
CA ASN A 415 -5.01 -1.21 2.97
C ASN A 415 -4.42 -2.18 4.01
N ARG A 416 -4.62 -1.88 5.29
CA ARG A 416 -4.19 -2.79 6.38
C ARG A 416 -5.06 -4.05 6.50
N ILE A 417 -6.27 -3.98 5.97
CA ILE A 417 -7.34 -4.98 6.00
C ILE A 417 -8.19 -4.78 4.74
N GLY A 418 -8.69 -5.86 4.15
CA GLY A 418 -9.41 -5.83 2.88
C GLY A 418 -9.17 -7.10 2.07
N TRP A 419 -9.62 -7.09 0.83
CA TRP A 419 -9.45 -8.20 -0.12
C TRP A 419 -8.04 -8.24 -0.69
N TYR A 420 -7.50 -9.44 -0.89
CA TYR A 420 -6.23 -9.61 -1.59
C TYR A 420 -6.38 -9.24 -3.06
N ILE A 421 -5.50 -8.37 -3.57
CA ILE A 421 -5.50 -7.97 -5.00
C ILE A 421 -4.16 -8.18 -5.71
N GLY A 422 -3.09 -8.53 -4.99
CA GLY A 422 -1.77 -8.62 -5.61
C GLY A 422 -0.60 -8.61 -4.64
N ARG A 423 0.60 -8.46 -5.22
CA ARG A 423 1.85 -8.32 -4.49
C ARG A 423 2.61 -7.08 -4.94
N VAL A 424 3.33 -6.43 -4.02
CA VAL A 424 4.24 -5.33 -4.36
C VAL A 424 5.42 -5.90 -5.14
N ASP A 425 5.71 -5.34 -6.31
CA ASP A 425 6.90 -5.69 -7.08
C ASP A 425 8.06 -4.74 -6.73
N ASN A 426 9.13 -5.32 -6.21
CA ASN A 426 10.33 -4.59 -5.79
C ASN A 426 11.48 -4.73 -6.79
N TRP A 427 11.24 -5.35 -7.94
CA TRP A 427 12.20 -5.47 -9.04
C TRP A 427 12.09 -4.28 -9.98
N THR A 428 13.24 -3.78 -10.43
CA THR A 428 13.31 -2.64 -11.36
C THR A 428 13.41 -3.06 -12.83
N GLY A 429 13.80 -4.32 -13.07
CA GLY A 429 13.90 -4.88 -14.40
C GLY A 429 12.57 -5.48 -14.88
N ARG A 430 12.59 -6.04 -16.09
CA ARG A 430 11.42 -6.68 -16.70
C ARG A 430 11.33 -8.15 -16.31
N TRP A 431 10.13 -8.61 -15.97
CA TRP A 431 9.83 -10.03 -15.77
C TRP A 431 9.45 -10.72 -17.07
N ASP A 432 9.72 -12.02 -17.17
CA ASP A 432 9.25 -12.82 -18.31
C ASP A 432 7.72 -12.96 -18.33
N ASN A 433 7.11 -13.08 -17.15
CA ASN A 433 5.67 -13.23 -16.98
C ASN A 433 5.24 -12.85 -15.55
N ILE A 434 3.93 -12.63 -15.38
CA ILE A 434 3.33 -12.20 -14.12
C ILE A 434 3.52 -13.24 -13.01
N ALA A 435 3.50 -14.55 -13.32
CA ALA A 435 3.66 -15.60 -12.32
C ALA A 435 5.03 -15.56 -11.64
N LYS A 436 6.10 -15.28 -12.39
CA LYS A 436 7.44 -15.07 -11.81
C LYS A 436 7.51 -13.80 -10.94
N ALA A 437 6.84 -12.73 -11.36
CA ALA A 437 6.74 -11.50 -10.57
C ALA A 437 5.99 -11.71 -9.26
N ILE A 438 4.95 -12.55 -9.26
CA ILE A 438 4.23 -12.95 -8.06
C ILE A 438 5.13 -13.81 -7.16
N ASP A 439 5.74 -14.88 -7.65
CA ASP A 439 6.57 -15.78 -6.84
C ASP A 439 7.79 -15.10 -6.19
N SER A 440 8.35 -14.08 -6.86
CA SER A 440 9.48 -13.31 -6.35
C SER A 440 9.14 -12.34 -5.22
N SER A 441 7.85 -12.03 -5.01
CA SER A 441 7.42 -11.14 -3.94
C SER A 441 6.60 -11.87 -2.90
N LYS A 442 6.79 -11.48 -1.64
CA LYS A 442 5.98 -11.91 -0.49
C LYS A 442 5.28 -10.74 0.19
N ASN A 443 5.18 -9.60 -0.48
CA ASN A 443 4.59 -8.39 0.07
C ASN A 443 3.13 -8.25 -0.36
N ILE A 444 2.22 -8.63 0.55
CA ILE A 444 0.78 -8.73 0.30
C ILE A 444 0.15 -7.34 0.13
N VAL A 445 -0.64 -7.17 -0.93
CA VAL A 445 -1.49 -5.99 -1.15
C VAL A 445 -2.94 -6.36 -0.85
N LEU A 446 -3.46 -5.79 0.24
CA LEU A 446 -4.88 -5.83 0.55
C LEU A 446 -5.56 -4.53 0.09
N TYR A 447 -6.85 -4.61 -0.25
CA TYR A 447 -7.59 -3.48 -0.77
C TYR A 447 -9.01 -3.40 -0.20
N ASN A 448 -9.39 -2.18 0.20
CA ASN A 448 -10.73 -1.84 0.63
C ASN A 448 -11.14 -0.47 0.04
N ALA A 449 -12.11 -0.51 -0.87
CA ALA A 449 -12.57 0.64 -1.64
C ALA A 449 -13.36 1.69 -0.82
N THR A 450 -13.82 1.36 0.39
CA THR A 450 -14.68 2.25 1.21
C THR A 450 -13.91 3.12 2.20
N VAL A 451 -12.58 3.01 2.23
CA VAL A 451 -11.73 3.63 3.27
C VAL A 451 -11.43 5.12 3.01
N GLY A 452 -11.45 5.56 1.75
CA GLY A 452 -10.87 6.84 1.33
C GLY A 452 -11.47 8.07 2.02
N ASN A 453 -12.78 8.12 2.26
CA ASN A 453 -13.48 9.23 2.92
C ASN A 453 -13.74 9.04 4.43
N LYS A 454 -13.40 7.88 5.02
CA LYS A 454 -13.65 7.58 6.46
C LYS A 454 -12.67 8.27 7.41
N GLU A 455 -13.15 8.91 8.47
CA GLU A 455 -12.30 9.62 9.44
C GLU A 455 -11.56 8.68 10.41
N ASP A 456 -10.60 9.21 11.17
CA ASP A 456 -9.88 8.54 12.25
C ASP A 456 -9.02 7.31 11.86
N ILE A 457 -8.68 7.19 10.58
CA ILE A 457 -7.80 6.13 10.09
C ILE A 457 -6.34 6.57 10.20
N ALA A 458 -5.63 6.01 11.18
CA ALA A 458 -4.24 6.38 11.47
C ALA A 458 -3.33 6.28 10.24
N GLY A 459 -2.70 7.39 9.85
CA GLY A 459 -1.74 7.47 8.74
C GLY A 459 -2.37 7.68 7.36
N LYS A 460 -3.70 7.69 7.23
CA LYS A 460 -4.38 8.06 5.99
C LYS A 460 -4.06 9.53 5.66
N ILE A 461 -3.72 9.82 4.40
CA ILE A 461 -3.31 11.18 3.99
C ILE A 461 -4.34 11.87 3.08
N THR A 462 -5.31 11.11 2.56
CA THR A 462 -6.35 11.62 1.66
C THR A 462 -7.74 11.44 2.28
N LYS A 463 -8.65 12.35 1.94
CA LYS A 463 -10.10 12.23 2.19
C LYS A 463 -10.89 11.99 0.90
N ASN A 464 -10.20 11.90 -0.22
CA ASN A 464 -10.80 11.67 -1.52
C ASN A 464 -11.08 10.16 -1.66
N PRO A 465 -12.34 9.71 -1.81
CA PRO A 465 -12.65 8.30 -1.92
C PRO A 465 -12.46 7.74 -3.34
N HIS A 466 -12.34 8.62 -4.34
CA HIS A 466 -12.42 8.21 -5.73
C HIS A 466 -11.18 7.44 -6.18
N ILE A 467 -11.45 6.49 -7.07
CA ILE A 467 -10.49 5.54 -7.65
C ILE A 467 -10.40 5.83 -9.14
N ILE A 468 -9.20 5.75 -9.70
CA ILE A 468 -9.00 5.71 -11.14
C ILE A 468 -8.10 4.54 -11.55
N ILE A 469 -8.47 3.89 -12.65
CA ILE A 469 -7.74 2.79 -13.28
C ILE A 469 -7.46 3.18 -14.73
N THR A 470 -6.20 3.45 -15.08
CA THR A 470 -5.76 3.93 -16.41
C THR A 470 -4.81 2.96 -17.11
N GLY A 471 -4.58 3.14 -18.43
CA GLY A 471 -3.55 2.42 -19.20
C GLY A 471 -4.07 1.76 -20.49
N ALA A 472 -3.19 1.12 -21.27
CA ALA A 472 -3.55 0.61 -22.59
C ALA A 472 -4.52 -0.60 -22.56
N THR A 473 -5.14 -0.89 -23.70
CA THR A 473 -5.93 -2.13 -23.89
C THR A 473 -5.04 -3.36 -23.72
N GLY A 474 -5.53 -4.39 -23.01
CA GLY A 474 -4.80 -5.64 -22.79
C GLY A 474 -3.74 -5.63 -21.68
N GLN A 475 -3.60 -4.52 -20.93
CA GLN A 475 -2.62 -4.41 -19.84
C GLN A 475 -3.12 -4.91 -18.48
N GLY A 476 -4.41 -5.22 -18.33
CA GLY A 476 -4.98 -5.76 -17.08
C GLY A 476 -5.97 -4.86 -16.34
N LYS A 477 -6.34 -3.70 -16.90
CA LYS A 477 -7.33 -2.77 -16.30
C LYS A 477 -8.65 -3.44 -15.93
N SER A 478 -9.31 -4.04 -16.91
CA SER A 478 -10.61 -4.69 -16.71
C SER A 478 -10.52 -5.89 -15.77
N PHE A 479 -9.38 -6.58 -15.76
CA PHE A 479 -9.10 -7.68 -14.83
C PHE A 479 -9.08 -7.17 -13.38
N LEU A 480 -8.30 -6.12 -13.09
CA LEU A 480 -8.27 -5.50 -11.76
C LEU A 480 -9.64 -4.90 -11.36
N ALA A 481 -10.28 -4.17 -12.27
CA ALA A 481 -11.57 -3.53 -12.02
C ALA A 481 -12.65 -4.55 -11.62
N GLN A 482 -12.71 -5.69 -12.31
CA GLN A 482 -13.66 -6.74 -12.01
C GLN A 482 -13.31 -7.52 -10.73
N ILE A 483 -12.02 -7.74 -10.40
CA ILE A 483 -11.62 -8.27 -9.09
C ILE A 483 -12.17 -7.37 -7.98
N ILE A 484 -11.95 -6.06 -8.10
CA ILE A 484 -12.43 -5.08 -7.12
C ILE A 484 -13.96 -5.11 -7.06
N PHE A 485 -14.65 -5.09 -8.20
CA PHE A 485 -16.11 -5.13 -8.27
C PHE A 485 -16.70 -6.38 -7.60
N LEU A 486 -16.25 -7.58 -7.98
CA LEU A 486 -16.75 -8.84 -7.41
C LEU A 486 -16.46 -8.95 -5.91
N SER A 487 -15.33 -8.39 -5.46
CA SER A 487 -14.96 -8.34 -4.04
C SER A 487 -15.80 -7.33 -3.25
N VAL A 488 -16.11 -6.17 -3.82
CA VAL A 488 -17.01 -5.18 -3.18
C VAL A 488 -18.46 -5.67 -3.18
N ALA A 489 -18.88 -6.44 -4.20
CA ALA A 489 -20.19 -7.09 -4.26
C ALA A 489 -20.40 -8.17 -3.17
N LEU A 490 -19.40 -8.51 -2.37
CA LEU A 490 -19.53 -9.35 -1.16
C LEU A 490 -19.78 -8.51 0.11
N GLN A 491 -19.43 -7.22 0.08
CA GLN A 491 -19.54 -6.31 1.22
C GLN A 491 -20.92 -5.67 1.31
N ASN A 492 -21.24 -5.14 2.48
CA ASN A 492 -22.44 -4.34 2.72
C ASN A 492 -22.30 -2.93 2.12
N VAL A 493 -22.13 -2.88 0.79
CA VAL A 493 -21.94 -1.68 -0.01
C VAL A 493 -22.87 -1.75 -1.21
N LYS A 494 -23.64 -0.69 -1.46
CA LYS A 494 -24.45 -0.61 -2.69
C LYS A 494 -23.53 -0.30 -3.86
N THR A 495 -23.60 -1.13 -4.89
CA THR A 495 -22.67 -1.14 -6.02
C THR A 495 -23.42 -0.97 -7.33
N LEU A 496 -23.03 0.04 -8.10
CA LEU A 496 -23.49 0.27 -9.47
C LEU A 496 -22.31 0.07 -10.43
N TYR A 497 -22.46 -0.78 -11.43
CA TYR A 497 -21.46 -0.98 -12.49
C TYR A 497 -22.06 -0.60 -13.84
N ILE A 498 -21.46 0.35 -14.54
CA ILE A 498 -21.92 0.81 -15.84
C ILE A 498 -21.03 0.19 -16.91
N ASP A 499 -21.63 -0.72 -17.69
CA ASP A 499 -20.99 -1.44 -18.79
C ASP A 499 -21.54 -0.97 -20.14
N PRO A 500 -20.90 0.02 -20.79
CA PRO A 500 -21.33 0.47 -22.12
C PRO A 500 -21.07 -0.57 -23.22
N LYS A 501 -20.23 -1.59 -22.99
CA LYS A 501 -19.86 -2.60 -23.99
C LYS A 501 -20.78 -3.82 -24.03
N ARG A 502 -21.56 -4.06 -22.98
CA ARG A 502 -22.50 -5.20 -22.87
C ARG A 502 -21.79 -6.56 -22.90
N GLU A 503 -20.59 -6.61 -22.35
CA GLU A 503 -19.75 -7.82 -22.32
C GLU A 503 -19.98 -8.60 -21.03
N LEU A 504 -20.17 -7.90 -19.90
CA LEU A 504 -20.20 -8.51 -18.57
C LEU A 504 -21.37 -9.46 -18.38
N ARG A 505 -22.60 -9.04 -18.67
CA ARG A 505 -23.79 -9.88 -18.47
C ARG A 505 -23.72 -11.15 -19.29
N ASN A 506 -23.44 -11.02 -20.58
CA ASN A 506 -23.39 -12.16 -21.50
C ASN A 506 -22.34 -13.17 -21.04
N HIS A 507 -21.14 -12.68 -20.70
CA HIS A 507 -20.05 -13.53 -20.25
C HIS A 507 -20.36 -14.21 -18.90
N TYR A 508 -20.82 -13.45 -17.91
CA TYR A 508 -21.14 -14.01 -16.59
C TYR A 508 -22.27 -15.04 -16.69
N GLN A 509 -23.32 -14.74 -17.45
CA GLN A 509 -24.43 -15.69 -17.66
C GLN A 509 -23.97 -16.95 -18.39
N GLU A 510 -23.07 -16.86 -19.38
CA GLU A 510 -22.49 -18.04 -20.03
C GLU A 510 -21.70 -18.90 -19.02
N VAL A 511 -20.84 -18.28 -18.21
CA VAL A 511 -19.98 -18.97 -17.24
C VAL A 511 -20.81 -19.65 -16.14
N ILE A 512 -21.73 -18.92 -15.48
CA ILE A 512 -22.51 -19.48 -14.36
C ILE A 512 -23.52 -20.55 -14.78
N ASN A 513 -23.97 -20.53 -16.05
CA ASN A 513 -24.86 -21.55 -16.60
C ASN A 513 -24.10 -22.78 -17.11
N SER A 514 -22.76 -22.75 -17.14
CA SER A 514 -21.98 -23.95 -17.45
C SER A 514 -22.16 -25.01 -16.34
N PRO A 515 -22.35 -26.30 -16.69
CA PRO A 515 -22.52 -27.36 -15.69
C PRO A 515 -21.33 -27.51 -14.74
N GLU A 516 -20.12 -27.20 -15.23
CA GLU A 516 -18.89 -27.23 -14.45
C GLU A 516 -18.89 -26.16 -13.36
N PHE A 517 -19.14 -24.90 -13.72
CA PHE A 517 -19.14 -23.79 -12.77
C PHE A 517 -20.27 -23.95 -11.74
N ALA A 518 -21.48 -24.26 -12.19
CA ALA A 518 -22.62 -24.44 -11.28
C ALA A 518 -22.40 -25.56 -10.24
N ARG A 519 -21.61 -26.58 -10.58
CA ARG A 519 -21.26 -27.68 -9.68
C ARG A 519 -20.11 -27.32 -8.74
N LEU A 520 -19.09 -26.61 -9.23
CA LEU A 520 -17.90 -26.26 -8.45
C LEU A 520 -18.11 -25.05 -7.54
N TYR A 521 -18.87 -24.05 -7.99
CA TYR A 521 -19.02 -22.75 -7.35
C TYR A 521 -20.49 -22.31 -7.20
N PRO A 522 -21.33 -23.10 -6.49
CA PRO A 522 -22.76 -22.82 -6.36
C PRO A 522 -23.05 -21.48 -5.66
N GLU A 523 -22.29 -21.12 -4.62
CA GLU A 523 -22.51 -19.84 -3.90
C GLU A 523 -22.08 -18.64 -4.73
N ARG A 524 -21.00 -18.74 -5.53
CA ARG A 524 -20.64 -17.68 -6.50
C ARG A 524 -21.72 -17.50 -7.56
N LYS A 525 -22.26 -18.61 -8.08
CA LYS A 525 -23.38 -18.57 -9.01
C LYS A 525 -24.57 -17.84 -8.41
N LYS A 526 -24.98 -18.19 -7.18
CA LYS A 526 -26.07 -17.54 -6.45
C LYS A 526 -25.82 -16.05 -6.24
N GLN A 527 -24.59 -15.65 -5.92
CA GLN A 527 -24.21 -14.24 -5.83
C GLN A 527 -24.49 -13.49 -7.15
N ILE A 528 -24.06 -14.05 -8.28
CA ILE A 528 -24.24 -13.42 -9.60
C ILE A 528 -25.71 -13.45 -10.04
N GLU A 529 -26.46 -14.51 -9.73
CA GLU A 529 -27.92 -14.58 -9.98
C GLU A 529 -28.69 -13.51 -9.19
N ASN A 530 -28.18 -13.11 -8.03
CA ASN A 530 -28.75 -12.01 -7.23
C ASN A 530 -28.40 -10.62 -7.77
N PHE A 531 -27.49 -10.49 -8.74
CA PHE A 531 -27.19 -9.19 -9.35
C PHE A 531 -28.37 -8.70 -10.17
N ASN A 532 -28.71 -7.42 -9.99
CA ASN A 532 -29.73 -6.75 -10.77
C ASN A 532 -29.14 -6.28 -12.11
N PHE A 533 -29.29 -7.10 -13.15
CA PHE A 533 -28.88 -6.71 -14.50
C PHE A 533 -29.97 -5.89 -15.19
N VAL A 534 -29.62 -4.68 -15.63
CA VAL A 534 -30.53 -3.79 -16.35
C VAL A 534 -29.92 -3.40 -17.70
N THR A 535 -30.61 -3.71 -18.79
CA THR A 535 -30.21 -3.31 -20.15
C THR A 535 -31.10 -2.19 -20.65
N LEU A 536 -30.52 -1.00 -20.83
CA LEU A 536 -31.17 0.15 -21.41
C LEU A 536 -31.13 0.08 -22.94
N ASP A 537 -32.25 -0.33 -23.53
CA ASP A 537 -32.42 -0.45 -24.97
C ASP A 537 -33.68 0.29 -25.44
N SER A 538 -33.52 1.38 -26.19
CA SER A 538 -34.62 2.19 -26.69
C SER A 538 -35.49 1.48 -27.74
N SER A 539 -35.01 0.39 -28.34
CA SER A 539 -35.81 -0.42 -29.28
C SER A 539 -36.86 -1.27 -28.58
N LEU A 540 -36.73 -1.48 -27.26
CA LEU A 540 -37.68 -2.22 -26.44
C LEU A 540 -38.68 -1.25 -25.79
N PRO A 541 -39.99 -1.33 -26.13
CA PRO A 541 -40.99 -0.43 -25.54
C PRO A 541 -41.09 -0.50 -24.01
N SER A 542 -40.75 -1.66 -23.41
CA SER A 542 -40.70 -1.83 -21.95
C SER A 542 -39.65 -0.95 -21.27
N ASN A 543 -38.64 -0.50 -22.02
CA ASN A 543 -37.57 0.35 -21.52
C ASN A 543 -37.87 1.84 -21.72
N HIS A 544 -38.97 2.21 -22.37
CA HIS A 544 -39.28 3.62 -22.63
C HIS A 544 -39.58 4.33 -21.31
N GLY A 545 -38.80 5.37 -21.00
CA GLY A 545 -38.98 6.18 -19.80
C GLY A 545 -38.39 5.61 -18.51
N VAL A 546 -37.57 4.56 -18.57
CA VAL A 546 -36.90 3.98 -17.37
C VAL A 546 -35.89 4.94 -16.71
N LEU A 547 -35.36 5.89 -17.47
CA LEU A 547 -34.46 6.96 -17.03
C LEU A 547 -35.17 8.32 -16.95
N ASP A 548 -36.50 8.35 -16.98
CA ASP A 548 -37.23 9.61 -16.99
C ASP A 548 -36.96 10.42 -15.70
N PRO A 549 -36.37 11.64 -15.80
CA PRO A 549 -35.98 12.43 -14.64
C PRO A 549 -37.17 12.78 -13.73
N ILE A 550 -38.39 12.88 -14.27
CA ILE A 550 -39.61 13.15 -13.49
C ILE A 550 -40.05 11.90 -12.71
N VAL A 551 -39.68 10.70 -13.20
CA VAL A 551 -40.04 9.42 -12.58
C VAL A 551 -38.99 8.98 -11.55
N VAL A 552 -37.70 9.22 -11.81
CA VAL A 552 -36.57 8.62 -11.05
C VAL A 552 -35.88 9.56 -10.06
N LEU A 553 -36.14 10.86 -10.10
CA LEU A 553 -35.47 11.86 -9.25
C LEU A 553 -36.47 12.59 -8.34
N ASP A 554 -35.93 13.21 -7.29
CA ASP A 554 -36.71 14.11 -6.44
C ASP A 554 -37.08 15.41 -7.17
N LYS A 555 -38.12 16.10 -6.68
CA LYS A 555 -38.74 17.28 -7.31
C LYS A 555 -37.71 18.27 -7.88
N GLU A 556 -36.74 18.67 -7.08
CA GLU A 556 -35.77 19.72 -7.43
C GLU A 556 -34.84 19.25 -8.56
N GLN A 557 -34.28 18.05 -8.41
CA GLN A 557 -33.39 17.42 -9.40
C GLN A 557 -34.14 17.10 -10.70
N ALA A 558 -35.38 16.62 -10.62
CA ALA A 558 -36.22 16.34 -11.77
C ALA A 558 -36.42 17.58 -12.64
N VAL A 559 -36.70 18.74 -12.03
CA VAL A 559 -36.87 20.02 -12.75
C VAL A 559 -35.56 20.45 -13.42
N GLU A 560 -34.44 20.41 -12.68
CA GLU A 560 -33.13 20.82 -13.18
C GLU A 560 -32.69 19.95 -14.37
N VAL A 561 -32.74 18.63 -14.23
CA VAL A 561 -32.30 17.68 -15.25
C VAL A 561 -33.20 17.75 -16.48
N ALA A 562 -34.53 17.77 -16.29
CA ALA A 562 -35.47 17.92 -17.40
C ALA A 562 -35.22 19.22 -18.18
N LYS A 563 -34.96 20.33 -17.47
CA LYS A 563 -34.66 21.62 -18.11
C LYS A 563 -33.36 21.56 -18.91
N ASN A 564 -32.27 21.08 -18.30
CA ASN A 564 -30.96 20.96 -18.96
C ASN A 564 -31.03 20.09 -20.21
N MET A 565 -31.76 18.96 -20.15
CA MET A 565 -31.97 18.08 -21.30
C MET A 565 -32.68 18.79 -22.45
N LEU A 566 -33.81 19.47 -22.19
CA LEU A 566 -34.54 20.17 -23.25
C LEU A 566 -33.77 21.37 -23.80
N GLU A 567 -33.07 22.13 -22.95
CA GLU A 567 -32.23 23.25 -23.39
C GLU A 567 -31.08 22.78 -24.29
N PHE A 568 -30.43 21.66 -23.94
CA PHE A 568 -29.36 21.07 -24.75
C PHE A 568 -29.85 20.60 -26.12
N LEU A 569 -31.01 19.92 -26.16
CA LEU A 569 -31.62 19.49 -27.42
C LEU A 569 -32.00 20.69 -28.31
N LEU A 570 -32.36 21.82 -27.72
CA LEU A 570 -32.73 23.04 -28.44
C LEU A 570 -31.54 23.90 -28.90
N GLN A 571 -30.31 23.60 -28.49
CA GLN A 571 -29.11 24.30 -29.01
C GLN A 571 -28.92 24.12 -30.54
N ALA A 572 -29.58 23.11 -31.13
CA ALA A 572 -29.56 22.88 -32.58
C ALA A 572 -30.54 23.79 -33.35
N VAL A 573 -31.39 24.54 -32.65
CA VAL A 573 -32.43 25.39 -33.21
C VAL A 573 -31.98 26.84 -33.09
N ASP A 574 -31.89 27.53 -34.23
CA ASP A 574 -31.60 28.97 -34.26
C ASP A 574 -32.80 29.75 -33.64
N ASP A 575 -32.50 30.82 -32.89
CA ASP A 575 -33.47 31.82 -32.41
C ASP A 575 -34.58 31.34 -31.43
N VAL A 576 -34.25 30.46 -30.48
CA VAL A 576 -35.17 30.11 -29.36
C VAL A 576 -35.42 31.34 -28.47
N THR A 577 -36.66 31.82 -28.45
CA THR A 577 -37.11 33.04 -27.75
C THR A 577 -37.20 32.85 -26.22
N MET A 578 -37.19 33.98 -25.49
CA MET A 578 -37.41 34.01 -24.04
C MET A 578 -38.77 33.39 -23.64
N ASP A 579 -39.82 33.65 -24.42
CA ASP A 579 -41.16 33.13 -24.15
C ASP A 579 -41.21 31.61 -24.31
N GLN A 580 -40.51 31.06 -25.32
CA GLN A 580 -40.37 29.60 -25.49
C GLN A 580 -39.61 28.94 -24.33
N LYS A 581 -38.50 29.55 -23.87
CA LYS A 581 -37.75 29.06 -22.70
C LYS A 581 -38.57 29.10 -21.41
N THR A 582 -39.37 30.16 -21.24
CA THR A 582 -40.28 30.33 -20.10
C THR A 582 -41.36 29.24 -20.13
N ALA A 583 -42.01 29.03 -21.28
CA ALA A 583 -43.02 28.00 -21.44
C ALA A 583 -42.51 26.58 -21.17
N ILE A 584 -41.27 26.26 -21.58
CA ILE A 584 -40.62 24.97 -21.25
C ILE A 584 -40.49 24.82 -19.73
N THR A 585 -40.00 25.85 -19.05
CA THR A 585 -39.80 25.83 -17.59
C THR A 585 -41.13 25.68 -16.84
N GLU A 586 -42.17 26.42 -17.26
CA GLU A 586 -43.51 26.31 -16.68
C GLU A 586 -44.14 24.93 -16.91
N ALA A 587 -44.00 24.38 -18.12
CA ALA A 587 -44.51 23.05 -18.45
C ALA A 587 -43.83 21.95 -17.62
N ILE A 588 -42.50 22.03 -17.43
CA ILE A 588 -41.77 21.08 -16.56
C ILE A 588 -42.30 21.16 -15.12
N ASN A 589 -42.35 22.36 -14.54
CA ASN A 589 -42.82 22.54 -13.16
C ASN A 589 -44.24 22.00 -12.96
N ALA A 590 -45.16 22.32 -13.89
CA ALA A 590 -46.53 21.84 -13.81
C ALA A 590 -46.64 20.30 -13.83
N ILE A 591 -45.83 19.62 -14.64
CA ILE A 591 -45.83 18.15 -14.70
C ILE A 591 -45.17 17.53 -13.48
N VAL A 592 -44.06 18.10 -12.99
CA VAL A 592 -43.40 17.63 -11.76
C VAL A 592 -44.32 17.80 -10.55
N GLU A 593 -45.06 18.90 -10.44
CA GLU A 593 -46.02 19.10 -9.34
C GLU A 593 -47.16 18.08 -9.36
N LYS A 594 -47.69 17.75 -10.54
CA LYS A 594 -48.67 16.67 -10.70
C LYS A 594 -48.11 15.32 -10.27
N ARG A 595 -46.85 15.04 -10.61
CA ARG A 595 -46.17 13.80 -10.19
C ARG A 595 -46.04 13.71 -8.67
N VAL A 596 -45.61 14.79 -8.03
CA VAL A 596 -45.51 14.88 -6.57
C VAL A 596 -46.89 14.73 -5.90
N ALA A 597 -47.96 15.19 -6.54
CA ALA A 597 -49.33 14.97 -6.10
C ALA A 597 -49.85 13.53 -6.31
N GLY A 598 -49.03 12.63 -6.85
CA GLY A 598 -49.36 11.22 -7.06
C GLY A 598 -49.97 10.89 -8.42
N GLU A 599 -50.03 11.85 -9.36
CA GLU A 599 -50.49 11.58 -10.71
C GLU A 599 -49.47 10.76 -11.51
N LYS A 600 -49.98 9.87 -12.38
CA LYS A 600 -49.14 9.10 -13.32
C LYS A 600 -48.81 9.95 -14.54
N VAL A 601 -47.83 10.83 -14.37
CA VAL A 601 -47.28 11.69 -15.43
C VAL A 601 -45.76 11.52 -15.53
N GLY A 602 -45.21 11.88 -16.68
CA GLY A 602 -43.79 11.76 -17.01
C GLY A 602 -43.39 12.76 -18.07
N PHE A 603 -42.14 12.70 -18.55
CA PHE A 603 -41.55 13.73 -19.40
C PHE A 603 -42.26 13.90 -20.75
N LYS A 604 -42.89 12.85 -21.31
CA LYS A 604 -43.73 12.98 -22.52
C LYS A 604 -44.90 13.94 -22.32
N HIS A 605 -45.40 14.08 -21.09
CA HIS A 605 -46.47 15.03 -20.79
C HIS A 605 -46.02 16.49 -20.90
N VAL A 606 -44.74 16.79 -20.63
CA VAL A 606 -44.17 18.13 -20.86
C VAL A 606 -44.23 18.46 -22.36
N LEU A 607 -43.81 17.53 -23.21
CA LEU A 607 -43.85 17.71 -24.66
C LEU A 607 -45.29 17.90 -25.17
N LYS A 608 -46.24 17.15 -24.61
CA LYS A 608 -47.66 17.28 -24.92
C LYS A 608 -48.20 18.66 -24.56
N VAL A 609 -47.89 19.19 -23.37
CA VAL A 609 -48.29 20.53 -22.94
C VAL A 609 -47.75 21.60 -23.88
N LEU A 610 -46.49 21.51 -24.28
CA LEU A 610 -45.88 22.44 -25.23
C LEU A 610 -46.54 22.36 -26.60
N ARG A 611 -46.76 21.15 -27.12
CA ARG A 611 -47.35 20.90 -28.44
C ARG A 611 -48.80 21.39 -28.54
N ASP A 612 -49.55 21.25 -27.46
CA ASP A 612 -50.98 21.59 -27.40
C ASP A 612 -51.21 23.08 -26.99
N SER A 613 -50.13 23.88 -26.89
CA SER A 613 -50.19 25.32 -26.58
C SER A 613 -50.96 26.13 -27.63
N THR A 614 -51.68 27.16 -27.19
CA THR A 614 -52.40 28.09 -28.09
C THR A 614 -51.46 29.01 -28.86
N SER A 615 -50.22 29.20 -28.40
CA SER A 615 -49.19 29.93 -29.14
C SER A 615 -48.57 29.02 -30.20
N SER A 616 -48.64 29.44 -31.47
CA SER A 616 -48.06 28.69 -32.59
C SER A 616 -46.56 28.47 -32.46
N GLU A 617 -45.86 29.42 -31.83
CA GLU A 617 -44.40 29.39 -31.63
C GLU A 617 -43.99 28.37 -30.57
N ILE A 618 -44.75 28.25 -29.48
CA ILE A 618 -44.55 27.25 -28.42
C ILE A 618 -44.96 25.86 -28.92
N ALA A 619 -46.10 25.76 -29.62
CA ALA A 619 -46.57 24.52 -30.24
C ALA A 619 -45.55 23.97 -31.25
N SER A 620 -44.84 24.84 -31.97
CA SER A 620 -43.77 24.44 -32.88
C SER A 620 -42.60 23.76 -32.16
N VAL A 621 -42.17 24.32 -31.02
CA VAL A 621 -41.12 23.72 -30.17
C VAL A 621 -41.56 22.35 -29.64
N GLY A 622 -42.80 22.23 -29.16
CA GLY A 622 -43.35 20.95 -28.72
C GLY A 622 -43.38 19.88 -29.83
N ARG A 623 -43.73 20.26 -31.07
CA ARG A 623 -43.68 19.36 -32.23
C ARG A 623 -42.25 18.92 -32.56
N TYR A 624 -41.31 19.85 -32.55
CA TYR A 624 -39.89 19.56 -32.80
C TYR A 624 -39.32 18.59 -31.76
N LEU A 625 -39.47 18.90 -30.48
CA LEU A 625 -39.00 18.04 -29.38
C LEU A 625 -39.66 16.66 -29.42
N THR A 626 -40.95 16.58 -29.75
CA THR A 626 -41.62 15.29 -29.94
C THR A 626 -40.98 14.49 -31.08
N SER A 627 -40.64 15.15 -32.19
CA SER A 627 -40.07 14.49 -33.37
C SER A 627 -38.66 13.91 -33.14
N ILE A 628 -37.82 14.58 -32.34
CA ILE A 628 -36.46 14.11 -32.03
C ILE A 628 -36.46 13.00 -30.97
N VAL A 629 -37.44 12.98 -30.07
CA VAL A 629 -37.60 11.93 -29.07
C VAL A 629 -38.14 10.65 -29.70
N THR A 630 -39.13 10.78 -30.59
CA THR A 630 -39.80 9.63 -31.19
C THR A 630 -38.83 8.76 -31.97
N ASN A 631 -38.81 7.44 -31.70
CA ASN A 631 -37.92 6.46 -32.34
C ASN A 631 -36.41 6.76 -32.17
N SER A 632 -36.01 7.45 -31.10
CA SER A 632 -34.61 7.71 -30.80
C SER A 632 -34.19 7.13 -29.45
N ILE A 633 -32.90 7.20 -29.13
CA ILE A 633 -32.37 6.75 -27.83
C ILE A 633 -32.98 7.52 -26.65
N LEU A 634 -33.52 8.72 -26.89
CA LEU A 634 -34.20 9.54 -25.88
C LEU A 634 -35.47 8.89 -25.35
N GLU A 635 -36.10 7.95 -26.08
CA GLU A 635 -37.25 7.21 -25.54
C GLU A 635 -36.98 6.58 -24.16
N LEU A 636 -35.71 6.27 -23.84
CA LEU A 636 -35.29 5.79 -22.53
C LEU A 636 -35.55 6.79 -21.39
N ALA A 637 -35.48 8.09 -21.65
CA ALA A 637 -35.69 9.16 -20.67
C ALA A 637 -37.06 9.85 -20.76
N PHE A 638 -37.93 9.44 -21.68
CA PHE A 638 -39.23 10.07 -21.87
C PHE A 638 -40.37 9.07 -21.61
N SER A 639 -40.90 9.07 -20.39
CA SER A 639 -42.05 8.26 -19.97
C SER A 639 -43.36 9.01 -20.13
N ASP A 640 -44.46 8.25 -20.25
CA ASP A 640 -45.80 8.73 -19.98
C ASP A 640 -46.16 8.69 -18.48
N GLY A 641 -45.23 8.27 -17.61
CA GLY A 641 -45.41 8.16 -16.17
C GLY A 641 -45.91 6.79 -15.70
N THR A 642 -46.12 5.85 -16.63
CA THR A 642 -46.55 4.47 -16.32
C THR A 642 -45.38 3.50 -16.17
N THR A 643 -44.22 3.82 -16.75
CA THR A 643 -43.00 3.01 -16.63
C THR A 643 -42.47 3.02 -15.20
N GLN A 644 -42.06 1.85 -14.70
CA GLN A 644 -41.27 1.77 -13.48
C GLN A 644 -39.85 2.23 -13.80
N GLY A 645 -39.41 3.31 -13.15
CA GLY A 645 -38.04 3.81 -13.30
C GLY A 645 -36.99 2.85 -12.76
N LEU A 646 -35.72 3.14 -13.02
CA LEU A 646 -34.60 2.38 -12.46
C LEU A 646 -34.69 2.27 -10.93
N ASN A 647 -34.40 1.07 -10.42
CA ASN A 647 -34.47 0.77 -9.00
C ASN A 647 -33.15 1.13 -8.28
N TYR A 648 -33.26 1.82 -7.14
CA TYR A 648 -32.15 2.17 -6.23
C TYR A 648 -32.01 1.22 -5.03
N GLU A 649 -32.91 0.26 -4.84
CA GLU A 649 -32.92 -0.65 -3.68
C GLU A 649 -31.98 -1.85 -3.86
N SER A 650 -31.75 -2.28 -5.09
CA SER A 650 -30.87 -3.41 -5.38
C SER A 650 -29.43 -3.12 -4.91
N ARG A 651 -28.87 -4.02 -4.09
CA ARG A 651 -27.51 -3.85 -3.56
C ARG A 651 -26.45 -3.85 -4.65
N VAL A 652 -26.56 -4.74 -5.64
CA VAL A 652 -25.63 -4.78 -6.77
C VAL A 652 -26.42 -4.65 -8.07
N THR A 653 -26.13 -3.60 -8.84
CA THR A 653 -26.75 -3.33 -10.14
C THR A 653 -25.69 -3.21 -11.22
N ILE A 654 -25.88 -3.94 -12.32
CA ILE A 654 -25.06 -3.80 -13.53
C ILE A 654 -25.95 -3.19 -14.61
N LEU A 655 -25.58 -2.01 -15.08
CA LEU A 655 -26.33 -1.20 -16.03
C LEU A 655 -25.61 -1.21 -17.39
N GLU A 656 -26.30 -1.74 -18.39
CA GLU A 656 -25.84 -1.78 -19.77
C GLU A 656 -26.57 -0.72 -20.60
N VAL A 657 -25.87 0.01 -21.48
CA VAL A 657 -26.49 1.01 -22.37
C VAL A 657 -26.36 0.59 -23.82
N ASN A 658 -27.46 0.28 -24.50
CA ASN A 658 -27.46 -0.11 -25.91
C ASN A 658 -27.43 1.11 -26.84
N ASN A 659 -26.70 1.00 -27.95
CA ASN A 659 -26.62 1.99 -29.03
C ASN A 659 -26.17 3.40 -28.60
N LEU A 660 -25.46 3.56 -27.50
CA LEU A 660 -24.88 4.85 -27.14
C LEU A 660 -23.77 5.20 -28.15
N LYS A 661 -24.01 6.18 -29.03
CA LYS A 661 -22.99 6.69 -29.98
C LYS A 661 -22.62 8.11 -29.62
N LEU A 662 -21.33 8.32 -29.42
CA LEU A 662 -20.79 9.61 -29.02
C LEU A 662 -20.04 10.30 -30.15
N PRO A 663 -19.89 11.64 -30.08
CA PRO A 663 -19.12 12.40 -31.04
C PRO A 663 -17.69 11.86 -31.18
N LYS A 664 -17.20 11.81 -32.41
CA LYS A 664 -15.76 11.72 -32.68
C LYS A 664 -15.12 13.10 -32.51
N ASP A 665 -13.88 13.16 -32.03
CA ASP A 665 -13.22 14.41 -31.62
C ASP A 665 -13.19 15.48 -32.73
N ASP A 666 -13.17 16.76 -32.31
CA ASP A 666 -12.95 17.96 -33.12
C ASP A 666 -13.96 18.30 -34.25
N SER A 667 -15.09 17.61 -34.35
CA SER A 667 -16.13 18.04 -35.30
C SER A 667 -16.96 19.18 -34.71
N THR A 668 -16.92 20.35 -35.35
CA THR A 668 -17.82 21.49 -35.07
C THR A 668 -19.31 21.21 -35.37
N LYS A 669 -19.65 19.98 -35.79
CA LYS A 669 -21.00 19.52 -36.11
C LYS A 669 -21.28 18.18 -35.45
N ILE A 670 -21.97 18.22 -34.32
CA ILE A 670 -22.52 17.05 -33.63
C ILE A 670 -23.73 16.54 -34.43
N SER A 671 -23.79 15.25 -34.74
CA SER A 671 -24.97 14.64 -35.38
C SER A 671 -26.15 14.52 -34.40
N ASP A 672 -27.38 14.43 -34.91
CA ASP A 672 -28.57 14.31 -34.06
C ASP A 672 -28.52 13.09 -33.13
N HIS A 673 -27.93 11.98 -33.60
CA HIS A 673 -27.78 10.76 -32.79
C HIS A 673 -26.77 10.95 -31.65
N GLU A 674 -25.68 11.67 -31.87
CA GLU A 674 -24.69 12.00 -30.85
C GLU A 674 -25.27 13.00 -29.84
N ARG A 675 -26.01 14.01 -30.31
CA ARG A 675 -26.74 14.95 -29.45
C ARG A 675 -27.75 14.24 -28.55
N ASN A 676 -28.56 13.35 -29.11
CA ASN A 676 -29.53 12.56 -28.35
C ASN A 676 -28.84 11.67 -27.29
N SER A 677 -27.67 11.13 -27.61
CA SER A 677 -26.89 10.32 -26.66
C SER A 677 -26.34 11.18 -25.51
N ILE A 678 -25.78 12.36 -25.79
CA ILE A 678 -25.33 13.31 -24.74
C ILE A 678 -26.51 13.76 -23.87
N ALA A 679 -27.66 14.07 -24.47
CA ALA A 679 -28.85 14.44 -23.73
C ALA A 679 -29.31 13.33 -22.76
N LEU A 680 -29.26 12.05 -23.19
CA LEU A 680 -29.54 10.91 -22.31
C LEU A 680 -28.53 10.79 -21.16
N MET A 681 -27.27 11.18 -21.36
CA MET A 681 -26.25 11.16 -20.31
C MET A 681 -26.55 12.12 -19.16
N PHE A 682 -27.32 13.19 -19.37
CA PHE A 682 -27.80 14.00 -18.23
C PHE A 682 -28.69 13.19 -17.30
N ALA A 683 -29.62 12.40 -17.86
CA ALA A 683 -30.50 11.54 -17.07
C ALA A 683 -29.73 10.43 -16.37
N LEU A 684 -28.80 9.77 -17.08
CA LEU A 684 -27.94 8.74 -16.48
C LEU A 684 -27.04 9.31 -15.39
N GLY A 685 -26.41 10.46 -15.64
CA GLY A 685 -25.55 11.15 -14.68
C GLY A 685 -26.29 11.58 -13.41
N ALA A 686 -27.52 12.06 -13.57
CA ALA A 686 -28.39 12.40 -12.46
C ALA A 686 -28.83 11.17 -11.66
N PHE A 687 -29.15 10.06 -12.33
CA PHE A 687 -29.42 8.78 -11.67
C PHE A 687 -28.24 8.33 -10.81
N CYS A 688 -27.02 8.39 -11.35
CA CYS A 688 -25.80 8.00 -10.64
C CYS A 688 -25.51 8.95 -9.45
N THR A 689 -25.66 10.25 -9.67
CA THR A 689 -25.58 11.28 -8.61
C THR A 689 -26.56 10.97 -7.47
N HIS A 690 -27.82 10.72 -7.81
CA HIS A 690 -28.87 10.42 -6.84
C HIS A 690 -28.58 9.10 -6.09
N PHE A 691 -28.10 8.07 -6.80
CA PHE A 691 -27.69 6.79 -6.21
C PHE A 691 -26.69 6.98 -5.06
N GLY A 692 -25.67 7.83 -5.25
CA GLY A 692 -24.62 8.06 -4.24
C GLY A 692 -25.00 9.02 -3.10
N GLU A 693 -26.04 9.84 -3.25
CA GLU A 693 -26.41 10.85 -2.22
C GLU A 693 -27.70 10.54 -1.46
N ARG A 694 -28.50 9.59 -1.94
CA ARG A 694 -29.83 9.27 -1.40
C ARG A 694 -29.82 8.89 0.08
N ASN A 695 -28.79 8.18 0.55
CA ASN A 695 -28.67 7.78 1.96
C ASN A 695 -27.25 7.98 2.48
N GLU A 696 -27.06 8.92 3.40
CA GLU A 696 -25.76 9.24 4.00
C GLU A 696 -25.17 8.09 4.84
N ASN A 697 -26.01 7.18 5.33
CA ASN A 697 -25.59 6.06 6.19
C ASN A 697 -25.22 4.80 5.40
N GLU A 698 -25.42 4.79 4.09
CA GLU A 698 -25.05 3.68 3.22
C GLU A 698 -23.72 3.97 2.52
N ASP A 699 -22.84 2.97 2.48
CA ASP A 699 -21.67 3.00 1.60
C ASP A 699 -22.11 2.66 0.18
N THR A 700 -21.75 3.52 -0.78
CA THR A 700 -22.05 3.33 -2.20
C THR A 700 -20.76 3.37 -3.03
N ILE A 701 -20.73 2.59 -4.11
CA ILE A 701 -19.66 2.63 -5.10
C ILE A 701 -20.22 2.55 -6.52
N GLU A 702 -19.64 3.34 -7.41
CA GLU A 702 -20.03 3.43 -8.80
C GLU A 702 -18.82 3.17 -9.70
N PHE A 703 -18.88 2.10 -10.50
CA PHE A 703 -17.86 1.77 -11.49
C PHE A 703 -18.31 2.25 -12.86
N PHE A 704 -17.49 3.07 -13.51
CA PHE A 704 -17.69 3.51 -14.88
C PHE A 704 -16.60 2.91 -15.75
N ASP A 705 -16.97 1.89 -16.53
CA ASP A 705 -16.11 1.36 -17.59
C ASP A 705 -16.15 2.27 -18.82
N GLU A 706 -15.01 2.41 -19.49
CA GLU A 706 -14.80 3.37 -20.59
C GLU A 706 -15.23 4.82 -20.25
N ALA A 707 -14.83 5.32 -19.07
CA ALA A 707 -15.24 6.63 -18.57
C ALA A 707 -14.92 7.80 -19.53
N TRP A 708 -13.96 7.65 -20.46
CA TRP A 708 -13.65 8.64 -21.50
C TRP A 708 -14.88 9.02 -22.35
N ILE A 709 -15.85 8.10 -22.49
CA ILE A 709 -17.15 8.32 -23.14
C ILE A 709 -17.83 9.58 -22.58
N LEU A 710 -17.79 9.76 -21.26
CA LEU A 710 -18.38 10.93 -20.59
C LEU A 710 -17.46 12.15 -20.63
N MET A 711 -16.14 11.93 -20.62
CA MET A 711 -15.15 13.00 -20.55
C MET A 711 -14.99 13.80 -21.86
N LYS A 712 -15.59 13.37 -22.98
CA LYS A 712 -15.49 14.09 -24.27
C LYS A 712 -16.36 15.34 -24.41
N SER A 713 -17.46 15.43 -23.66
CA SER A 713 -18.37 16.58 -23.73
C SER A 713 -18.23 17.45 -22.49
N ALA A 714 -18.46 18.76 -22.61
CA ALA A 714 -18.43 19.67 -21.46
C ALA A 714 -19.50 19.28 -20.42
N GLU A 715 -20.64 18.82 -20.91
CA GLU A 715 -21.78 18.34 -20.16
C GLU A 715 -21.46 17.06 -19.38
N GLY A 716 -20.85 16.06 -20.03
CA GLY A 716 -20.44 14.82 -19.38
C GLY A 716 -19.32 15.02 -18.36
N LYS A 717 -18.36 15.93 -18.62
CA LYS A 717 -17.37 16.36 -17.62
C LYS A 717 -18.03 16.97 -16.38
N ALA A 718 -19.10 17.75 -16.55
CA ALA A 718 -19.83 18.36 -15.44
C ALA A 718 -20.52 17.30 -14.56
N VAL A 719 -21.08 16.24 -15.16
CA VAL A 719 -21.65 15.08 -14.44
C VAL A 719 -20.58 14.42 -13.56
N ILE A 720 -19.44 14.04 -14.15
CA ILE A 720 -18.34 13.40 -13.40
C ILE A 720 -17.82 14.32 -12.29
N LYS A 721 -17.71 15.63 -12.55
CA LYS A 721 -17.30 16.63 -11.55
C LYS A 721 -18.28 16.68 -10.37
N ASN A 722 -19.58 16.61 -10.63
CA ASN A 722 -20.60 16.61 -9.58
C ASN A 722 -20.51 15.34 -8.73
N MET A 723 -20.38 14.18 -9.36
CA MET A 723 -20.25 12.89 -8.67
C MET A 723 -18.99 12.83 -7.80
N ARG A 724 -17.87 13.38 -8.29
CA ARG A 724 -16.62 13.53 -7.52
C ARG A 724 -16.76 14.50 -6.34
N ARG A 725 -17.64 15.49 -6.43
CA ARG A 725 -17.92 16.40 -5.33
C ARG A 725 -18.76 15.73 -4.25
N ILE A 726 -19.78 14.97 -4.67
CA ILE A 726 -20.71 14.25 -3.78
C ILE A 726 -19.98 13.18 -2.97
N GLY A 727 -19.11 12.38 -3.58
CA GLY A 727 -18.39 11.35 -2.82
C GLY A 727 -17.48 11.88 -1.71
N ARG A 728 -17.04 13.14 -1.78
CA ARG A 728 -16.28 13.74 -0.67
C ARG A 728 -17.13 14.09 0.55
N SER A 729 -18.42 14.36 0.35
CA SER A 729 -19.36 14.73 1.43
C SER A 729 -20.25 13.57 1.86
N LYS A 730 -20.46 12.58 1.00
CA LYS A 730 -21.27 11.38 1.22
C LYS A 730 -20.38 10.15 1.27
N ASN A 731 -20.91 9.02 1.71
CA ASN A 731 -20.22 7.73 1.69
C ASN A 731 -20.19 7.09 0.28
N ASN A 732 -19.86 7.88 -0.76
CA ASN A 732 -19.86 7.42 -2.15
C ASN A 732 -18.47 7.40 -2.78
N THR A 733 -18.11 6.27 -3.39
CA THR A 733 -16.86 6.08 -4.13
C THR A 733 -17.15 6.02 -5.63
N LEU A 734 -16.42 6.82 -6.42
CA LEU A 734 -16.45 6.75 -7.88
C LEU A 734 -15.18 6.04 -8.36
N ALA A 735 -15.33 4.95 -9.11
CA ALA A 735 -14.25 4.23 -9.76
C ALA A 735 -14.31 4.45 -11.27
N LEU A 736 -13.38 5.25 -11.79
CA LEU A 736 -13.26 5.50 -13.23
C LEU A 736 -12.26 4.53 -13.86
N ILE A 737 -12.68 3.85 -14.92
CA ILE A 737 -11.82 2.95 -15.69
C ILE A 737 -11.68 3.55 -17.09
N THR A 738 -10.46 3.88 -17.49
CA THR A 738 -10.20 4.57 -18.75
C THR A 738 -8.87 4.17 -19.38
N GLN A 739 -8.65 4.54 -20.63
CA GLN A 739 -7.45 4.15 -21.38
C GLN A 739 -6.30 5.14 -21.20
N SER A 740 -6.61 6.43 -21.05
CA SER A 740 -5.61 7.50 -20.96
C SER A 740 -5.54 8.13 -19.57
N VAL A 741 -4.36 8.54 -19.13
CA VAL A 741 -4.22 9.38 -17.92
C VAL A 741 -4.75 10.80 -18.14
N HIS A 742 -4.84 11.28 -19.38
CA HIS A 742 -5.40 12.60 -19.68
C HIS A 742 -6.91 12.66 -19.44
N ASP A 743 -7.61 11.52 -19.47
CA ASP A 743 -9.02 11.44 -19.06
C ASP A 743 -9.20 11.71 -17.55
N ALA A 744 -8.11 11.66 -16.78
CA ALA A 744 -8.10 12.03 -15.36
C ALA A 744 -7.93 13.53 -15.14
N GLU A 745 -7.39 14.26 -16.13
CA GLU A 745 -7.08 15.67 -16.04
C GLU A 745 -8.35 16.52 -16.16
N ASN A 746 -8.55 17.41 -15.21
CA ASN A 746 -9.64 18.39 -15.23
C ASN A 746 -9.03 19.74 -14.84
N ASP A 747 -9.14 20.73 -15.72
CA ASP A 747 -8.52 22.06 -15.57
C ASP A 747 -8.94 22.81 -14.27
N ASP A 748 -10.04 22.38 -13.63
CA ASP A 748 -10.65 23.05 -12.47
C ASP A 748 -10.60 22.26 -11.14
N ASP A 749 -10.29 20.95 -11.14
CA ASP A 749 -10.34 20.12 -9.91
C ASP A 749 -8.94 19.68 -9.47
N THR A 750 -8.30 20.53 -8.68
CA THR A 750 -6.93 20.36 -8.17
C THR A 750 -6.74 19.20 -7.19
N THR A 751 -7.81 18.50 -6.83
CA THR A 751 -7.80 17.51 -5.73
C THR A 751 -7.56 16.06 -6.15
N GLY A 752 -7.46 15.79 -7.46
CA GLY A 752 -7.04 14.48 -8.01
C GLY A 752 -7.93 13.29 -7.62
N PHE A 753 -7.35 12.09 -7.57
CA PHE A 753 -7.97 10.85 -7.07
C PHE A 753 -7.27 10.43 -5.78
N GLY A 754 -8.02 9.85 -4.84
CA GLY A 754 -7.42 9.34 -3.60
C GLY A 754 -6.72 8.00 -3.76
N THR A 755 -7.03 7.28 -4.83
CA THR A 755 -6.40 6.01 -5.21
C THR A 755 -6.21 5.95 -6.71
N ILE A 756 -5.01 5.59 -7.16
CA ILE A 756 -4.64 5.53 -8.58
C ILE A 756 -4.03 4.17 -8.88
N PHE A 757 -4.54 3.50 -9.90
CA PHE A 757 -3.92 2.35 -10.54
C PHE A 757 -3.56 2.72 -11.98
N ALA A 758 -2.28 2.95 -12.26
CA ALA A 758 -1.81 3.34 -13.59
C ALA A 758 -1.08 2.18 -14.26
N PHE A 759 -1.75 1.53 -15.21
CA PHE A 759 -1.13 0.53 -16.09
C PHE A 759 -0.35 1.21 -17.21
N TYR A 760 0.56 0.47 -17.83
CA TYR A 760 1.42 1.00 -18.87
C TYR A 760 0.63 1.47 -20.11
N GLU A 761 0.94 2.68 -20.57
CA GLU A 761 0.55 3.21 -21.88
C GLU A 761 1.79 3.86 -22.51
N LYS A 762 2.17 3.37 -23.69
CA LYS A 762 3.47 3.66 -24.30
C LYS A 762 3.59 5.12 -24.72
N SER A 763 2.50 5.73 -25.17
CA SER A 763 2.48 7.13 -25.57
C SER A 763 2.46 8.12 -24.40
N GLU A 764 2.14 7.66 -23.19
CA GLU A 764 1.84 8.51 -22.03
C GLU A 764 2.81 8.30 -20.86
N ARG A 765 4.00 7.75 -21.14
CA ARG A 765 4.99 7.37 -20.12
C ARG A 765 5.30 8.49 -19.12
N GLU A 766 5.58 9.70 -19.62
CA GLU A 766 5.85 10.84 -18.74
C GLU A 766 4.61 11.26 -17.94
N ASP A 767 3.44 11.18 -18.56
CA ASP A 767 2.19 11.64 -17.96
C ASP A 767 1.70 10.65 -16.91
N ILE A 768 1.96 9.36 -17.06
CA ILE A 768 1.79 8.34 -16.01
C ILE A 768 2.60 8.72 -14.76
N LEU A 769 3.88 9.09 -14.93
CA LEU A 769 4.73 9.49 -13.80
C LEU A 769 4.21 10.76 -13.12
N LYS A 770 3.84 11.78 -13.90
CA LYS A 770 3.24 13.02 -13.39
C LYS A 770 1.93 12.73 -12.65
N HIS A 771 1.09 11.85 -13.19
CA HIS A 771 -0.21 11.49 -12.63
C HIS A 771 -0.11 10.88 -11.23
N VAL A 772 0.93 10.07 -10.98
CA VAL A 772 1.20 9.49 -9.64
C VAL A 772 2.16 10.33 -8.79
N ASN A 773 2.52 11.53 -9.24
CA ASN A 773 3.45 12.44 -8.58
C ASN A 773 4.85 11.82 -8.36
N LEU A 774 5.38 11.15 -9.39
CA LEU A 774 6.76 10.69 -9.48
C LEU A 774 7.53 11.54 -10.52
N GLU A 775 8.77 11.90 -10.20
CA GLU A 775 9.58 12.75 -11.08
C GLU A 775 9.88 12.05 -12.41
N VAL A 776 9.82 12.80 -13.51
CA VAL A 776 10.19 12.29 -14.83
C VAL A 776 11.71 12.27 -14.95
N THR A 777 12.30 11.10 -14.67
CA THR A 777 13.73 10.83 -14.83
C THR A 777 13.93 9.63 -15.75
N GLU A 778 15.09 9.52 -16.40
CA GLU A 778 15.42 8.35 -17.24
C GLU A 778 15.26 7.03 -16.48
N GLY A 779 15.70 6.97 -15.22
CA GLY A 779 15.55 5.75 -14.40
C GLY A 779 14.09 5.40 -14.08
N ASN A 780 13.24 6.40 -13.84
CA ASN A 780 11.81 6.18 -13.65
C ASN A 780 11.11 5.75 -14.95
N LEU A 781 11.51 6.34 -16.09
CA LEU A 781 11.00 5.97 -17.41
C LEU A 781 11.39 4.52 -17.77
N GLU A 782 12.65 4.14 -17.55
CA GLU A 782 13.12 2.77 -17.75
C GLU A 782 12.35 1.78 -16.85
N TRP A 783 12.11 2.16 -15.59
CA TRP A 783 11.35 1.32 -14.66
C TRP A 783 9.92 1.06 -15.12
N ILE A 784 9.20 2.07 -15.61
CA ILE A 784 7.84 1.87 -16.14
C ILE A 784 7.83 1.16 -17.49
N ASP A 785 8.86 1.34 -18.32
CA ASP A 785 9.02 0.62 -19.59
C ASP A 785 9.22 -0.89 -19.41
N ASN A 786 9.66 -1.30 -18.21
CA ASN A 786 9.80 -2.70 -17.82
C ASN A 786 8.50 -3.36 -17.33
N MET A 787 7.40 -2.62 -17.20
CA MET A 787 6.10 -3.20 -16.83
C MET A 787 5.63 -4.22 -17.87
N ILE A 788 5.11 -5.35 -17.37
CA ILE A 788 4.39 -6.34 -18.17
C ILE A 788 2.88 -6.26 -17.91
N SER A 789 2.09 -6.86 -18.80
CA SER A 789 0.64 -6.95 -18.59
C SER A 789 0.33 -7.64 -17.25
N GLY A 790 -0.62 -7.06 -16.51
CA GLY A 790 -0.93 -7.43 -15.13
C GLY A 790 -0.17 -6.62 -14.06
N GLN A 791 0.73 -5.70 -14.45
CA GLN A 791 1.41 -4.79 -13.53
C GLN A 791 0.93 -3.34 -13.68
N CYS A 792 0.85 -2.63 -12.57
CA CYS A 792 0.52 -1.21 -12.55
C CYS A 792 1.24 -0.48 -11.42
N LEU A 793 1.44 0.83 -11.57
CA LEU A 793 1.76 1.70 -10.45
C LEU A 793 0.51 1.91 -9.59
N TYR A 794 0.64 1.66 -8.29
CA TYR A 794 -0.44 1.80 -7.33
C TYR A 794 -0.11 2.88 -6.30
N TYR A 795 -0.89 3.96 -6.33
CA TYR A 795 -0.93 5.01 -5.31
C TYR A 795 -2.11 4.80 -4.38
N ASP A 796 -1.84 4.54 -3.10
CA ASP A 796 -2.88 4.21 -2.12
C ASP A 796 -3.30 5.39 -1.20
N VAL A 797 -4.31 5.16 -0.36
CA VAL A 797 -4.87 6.16 0.56
C VAL A 797 -3.91 6.64 1.66
N TYR A 798 -2.79 5.94 1.86
CA TYR A 798 -1.72 6.31 2.79
C TYR A 798 -0.59 7.09 2.11
N GLY A 799 -0.65 7.23 0.78
CA GLY A 799 0.36 7.90 -0.03
C GLY A 799 1.52 7.01 -0.43
N ASN A 800 1.38 5.69 -0.30
CA ASN A 800 2.40 4.76 -0.77
C ASN A 800 2.27 4.64 -2.29
N LEU A 801 3.39 4.74 -3.00
CA LEU A 801 3.49 4.51 -4.44
C LEU A 801 4.45 3.37 -4.70
N ASN A 802 3.95 2.24 -5.19
CA ASN A 802 4.80 1.14 -5.66
C ASN A 802 4.19 0.47 -6.88
N MET A 803 5.02 -0.22 -7.66
CA MET A 803 4.54 -1.16 -8.66
C MET A 803 3.92 -2.36 -7.96
N ILE A 804 2.76 -2.81 -8.43
CA ILE A 804 2.12 -4.03 -7.98
C ILE A 804 1.92 -4.98 -9.15
N SER A 805 2.03 -6.27 -8.86
CA SER A 805 1.60 -7.34 -9.76
C SER A 805 0.23 -7.81 -9.30
N VAL A 806 -0.78 -7.62 -10.16
CA VAL A 806 -2.16 -8.02 -9.86
C VAL A 806 -2.25 -9.55 -9.83
N HIS A 807 -2.82 -10.09 -8.75
CA HIS A 807 -2.94 -11.52 -8.55
C HIS A 807 -4.30 -11.86 -7.98
N ASN A 808 -4.99 -12.77 -8.65
CA ASN A 808 -6.21 -13.38 -8.17
C ASN A 808 -5.91 -14.81 -7.73
N ILE A 809 -6.33 -15.18 -6.53
CA ILE A 809 -6.15 -16.53 -5.96
C ILE A 809 -7.41 -17.39 -6.12
N PHE A 810 -8.52 -16.80 -6.56
CA PHE A 810 -9.84 -17.42 -6.60
C PHE A 810 -10.14 -17.96 -8.01
N GLU A 811 -10.18 -19.28 -8.16
CA GLU A 811 -10.38 -19.95 -9.45
C GLU A 811 -11.73 -19.60 -10.11
N ASP A 812 -12.77 -19.40 -9.30
CA ASP A 812 -14.11 -18.99 -9.75
C ASP A 812 -14.10 -17.59 -10.41
N ILE A 813 -13.40 -16.63 -9.81
CA ILE A 813 -13.18 -15.30 -10.37
C ILE A 813 -12.38 -15.43 -11.67
N ASP A 814 -11.34 -16.25 -11.69
CA ASP A 814 -10.52 -16.46 -12.89
C ASP A 814 -11.33 -16.95 -14.11
N MET A 815 -12.37 -17.77 -13.88
CA MET A 815 -13.30 -18.22 -14.91
C MET A 815 -14.23 -17.09 -15.41
N LEU A 816 -14.57 -16.14 -14.54
CA LEU A 816 -15.39 -14.96 -14.87
C LEU A 816 -14.60 -13.84 -15.54
N LEU A 817 -13.27 -13.83 -15.41
CA LEU A 817 -12.39 -12.78 -15.94
C LEU A 817 -11.73 -13.13 -17.27
N LYS A 818 -11.79 -14.40 -17.72
CA LYS A 818 -11.12 -14.87 -18.95
C LYS A 818 -12.12 -14.96 -20.12
N PRO A 819 -12.27 -13.90 -20.95
CA PRO A 819 -13.13 -13.97 -22.12
C PRO A 819 -12.58 -14.86 -23.25
N MET A 820 -11.27 -15.18 -23.25
CA MET A 820 -10.63 -15.94 -24.34
C MET A 820 -9.97 -17.23 -23.84
N LYS A 821 -10.48 -18.37 -24.33
CA LYS A 821 -9.79 -19.66 -24.23
C LYS A 821 -8.43 -19.57 -24.95
N ALA A 822 -7.38 -20.14 -24.37
CA ALA A 822 -6.12 -20.33 -25.07
C ALA A 822 -6.39 -21.01 -26.41
N THR A 823 -6.03 -20.36 -27.51
CA THR A 823 -6.27 -20.93 -28.84
C THR A 823 -5.29 -22.07 -29.11
N VAL A 824 -5.64 -22.94 -30.06
CA VAL A 824 -4.70 -23.94 -30.59
C VAL A 824 -3.41 -23.26 -31.05
N SER A 825 -3.52 -22.09 -31.69
CA SER A 825 -2.36 -21.28 -32.10
C SER A 825 -1.52 -20.82 -30.92
N SER A 826 -2.12 -20.25 -29.87
CA SER A 826 -1.41 -19.85 -28.65
C SER A 826 -0.69 -21.03 -27.99
N SER A 827 -1.34 -22.20 -27.95
CA SER A 827 -0.77 -23.42 -27.36
C SER A 827 0.38 -23.98 -28.22
N LEU A 828 0.25 -23.95 -29.54
CA LEU A 828 1.29 -24.36 -30.48
C LEU A 828 2.49 -23.42 -30.43
N GLU A 829 2.27 -22.12 -30.35
CA GLU A 829 3.34 -21.12 -30.31
C GLU A 829 4.10 -21.19 -28.97
N ASN A 830 3.38 -21.30 -27.85
CA ASN A 830 3.98 -21.52 -26.53
C ASN A 830 4.75 -22.85 -26.43
N LYS A 831 4.36 -23.88 -27.19
CA LYS A 831 5.10 -25.16 -27.26
C LYS A 831 6.52 -24.99 -27.82
N TYR A 832 6.75 -23.97 -28.65
CA TYR A 832 8.06 -23.70 -29.28
C TYR A 832 8.74 -22.42 -28.75
N ALA A 833 8.18 -21.76 -27.74
CA ALA A 833 8.71 -20.52 -27.15
C ALA A 833 9.84 -20.74 -26.11
N SER A 834 10.42 -21.95 -26.06
CA SER A 834 11.46 -22.36 -25.11
C SER A 834 12.86 -21.88 -25.48
#